data_AF-F8JKY9-F1
#
_entry.id   AF-F8JKY9-F1
#
_cell.length_a   1.000
_cell.length_b   1.000
_cell.length_c   1.000
_cell.angle_alpha   90.00
_cell.angle_beta   90.00
_cell.angle_gamma   90.00
#
_symmetry.space_group_name_H-M   'P 1'
#
loop_
_entity.id
_entity.type
_entity.pdbx_description
1 polymer ?
#
loop_
_entity_poly.entity_id
_entity_poly.type
_entity_poly.pdbx_seq_one_letter_code
_entity_poly.pdbx_strand_id
1 'polypeptide(L)'
;MGPSTTVLSDEAVVRVLDPAGRPVGAGFLTVDRHVMTCAHVVAAALGVPESAEPPAGLLRVDFPLAEPGRFVQARVLAWVPTRPDESGDVAVLRLLSDPPATAPLARLVEHGAAPGLTVRTFGFPLGYQDGVWSSGVLRGRQATGWLQYDADPASQYEVRRGFSGAPVWDREHGGVVGMVVAVDARAGRRTGYLIPTETLHDCWPALRRAVLERSPFRALRPFQEADAEVFHGREEPARRIVERLGSGSGVTLVGASGVGKSSLLYAGVLPALRADAGRAVVVFQPGTSPLESLSRALLPLLEPDVAEADRLRAAERVAGTLRAGGAPEVVRQVLARWRKHQLLLLADQFEQALVRPDDPDLDAFAAVLAHCREPGSPLQVVLALRADFLATALNHPGVAPLLDDGRLFTLGPMTREEVRAAVERPPERVGVRYEPGLVDRLLADFGSEPGRLPLLEFTLSTLWDLQRDGLIGHAQYDSLGGLGKALADHAERVWHQLRDEERRTARTLLVQLADPRGPGESPTRRTVPRTGLTVPQWRLAQRLMTTRLLVPGADQVTPGGVVESVELAHETLLTAWARLSEFVGADEEFRRWQEELRGRITRWRAEGRPRNRLPRGSDLRDATRWRQARSVELLPEEREFVDAARSAARRRRWYALTTVTVLMTVAAAGTFTWRHQSEVTARNHSTATAAAALVQQSREAAAGSGRGDPYTGLLLAMRAYRTWDTPATRAQLAKEYAVYGAAYAIVPDYGTAAGDTVAALSDLATDAGSTLAVSADGRVAITRDDKSEVEVWRLAARPPSGTSTGRSAEVTAVSPDGSLVAMARGTGYSETGSMLEGQGGPTVTLYDTRTRATRTLQSPGQGDPGATSLPSALASPPVPIPSGATVPTTYQGMAFDPGGTRLAALTAGRLIVWDLANGRIGKIMRVPNSLETYRFFFGPDGRSLITLSPVIPTGGALLKGGGGYAVTTWDLGEAAPRPRIVLTLPWTASPAETAVSADGGALAVAGFHAGWPSTGDVSVYALPSGWLIRRDRTETVSPTGIVLTPGGRRDVAYTTPGRLGPPGTSDQLPGVGVILDPSPGSLALAPPWRSVALLGRSGTSAVLLANWGLDAFVGASGDGDTLSKVPAVPPPAVPTASPFRFPTLDPDAPASPGGTPARWMDRLCRVVADPNLRPAAERKLPPGAYRGPLCP
;
A
#
# COMPACT_ATOMS: atom_id res chain seq x y z
N MET A 1 -68.37 -21.66 -23.95
CA MET A 1 -67.93 -23.00 -24.38
C MET A 1 -68.39 -23.96 -23.29
N GLY A 2 -68.96 -25.11 -23.67
CA GLY A 2 -69.61 -26.06 -22.76
C GLY A 2 -68.68 -26.62 -21.67
N PRO A 3 -69.21 -27.42 -20.72
CA PRO A 3 -68.40 -28.01 -19.66
C PRO A 3 -67.26 -28.80 -20.31
N SER A 4 -66.03 -28.42 -19.97
CA SER A 4 -64.82 -29.15 -20.38
C SER A 4 -64.97 -30.60 -19.93
N THR A 5 -65.25 -31.48 -20.89
CA THR A 5 -65.08 -32.93 -20.78
C THR A 5 -63.73 -33.19 -20.14
N THR A 6 -63.75 -33.89 -19.00
CA THR A 6 -62.59 -34.50 -18.37
C THR A 6 -61.76 -35.16 -19.47
N VAL A 7 -60.56 -34.65 -19.76
CA VAL A 7 -59.69 -35.22 -20.78
C VAL A 7 -59.27 -36.60 -20.27
N LEU A 8 -59.91 -37.64 -20.79
CA LEU A 8 -59.57 -39.01 -20.47
C LEU A 8 -58.18 -39.30 -21.05
N SER A 9 -57.25 -39.71 -20.20
CA SER A 9 -55.81 -39.90 -20.50
C SER A 9 -55.50 -41.16 -21.31
N ASP A 10 -56.37 -41.52 -22.27
CA ASP A 10 -56.29 -42.77 -23.02
C ASP A 10 -55.03 -42.84 -23.89
N GLU A 11 -54.56 -41.68 -24.37
CA GLU A 11 -53.33 -41.50 -25.15
C GLU A 11 -52.05 -41.86 -24.37
N ALA A 12 -52.14 -42.07 -23.04
CA ALA A 12 -51.02 -42.51 -22.21
C ALA A 12 -50.64 -43.98 -22.41
N VAL A 13 -51.45 -44.77 -23.13
CA VAL A 13 -51.19 -46.20 -23.36
C VAL A 13 -49.95 -46.39 -24.23
N VAL A 14 -49.12 -47.31 -23.75
CA VAL A 14 -47.91 -47.77 -24.43
C VAL A 14 -48.12 -49.22 -24.84
N ARG A 15 -47.70 -49.56 -26.06
CA ARG A 15 -47.71 -50.95 -26.54
C ARG A 15 -46.29 -51.49 -26.52
N VAL A 16 -46.12 -52.66 -25.91
CA VAL A 16 -44.82 -53.32 -25.75
C VAL A 16 -44.69 -54.41 -26.81
N LEU A 17 -43.58 -54.41 -27.53
CA LEU A 17 -43.38 -55.24 -28.72
C LEU A 17 -42.24 -56.26 -28.52
N ASP A 18 -42.42 -57.45 -29.10
CA ASP A 18 -41.35 -58.44 -29.25
C ASP A 18 -40.34 -58.01 -30.36
N PRO A 19 -39.22 -58.73 -30.55
CA PRO A 19 -38.24 -58.41 -31.58
C PRO A 19 -38.78 -58.50 -33.02
N ALA A 20 -39.88 -59.25 -33.22
CA ALA A 20 -40.59 -59.36 -34.50
C ALA A 20 -41.63 -58.24 -34.71
N GLY A 21 -41.78 -57.30 -33.76
CA GLY A 21 -42.72 -56.18 -33.82
C GLY A 21 -44.15 -56.55 -33.47
N ARG A 22 -44.40 -57.70 -32.84
CA ARG A 22 -45.74 -58.13 -32.41
C ARG A 22 -46.03 -57.66 -30.98
N PRO A 23 -47.26 -57.22 -30.68
CA PRO A 23 -47.63 -56.83 -29.31
C PRO A 23 -47.58 -58.03 -28.36
N VAL A 24 -46.86 -57.87 -27.25
CA VAL A 24 -46.81 -58.86 -26.15
C VAL A 24 -47.59 -58.42 -24.92
N GLY A 25 -47.84 -57.12 -24.79
CA GLY A 25 -48.62 -56.53 -23.72
C GLY A 25 -48.71 -55.02 -23.87
N ALA A 26 -49.26 -54.39 -22.84
CA ALA A 26 -49.43 -52.95 -22.76
C ALA A 26 -48.61 -52.38 -21.58
N GLY A 27 -48.55 -51.07 -21.54
CA GLY A 27 -48.01 -50.27 -20.47
C GLY A 27 -48.67 -48.91 -20.49
N PHE A 28 -48.26 -48.02 -19.61
CA PHE A 28 -48.72 -46.64 -19.64
C PHE A 28 -47.67 -45.68 -19.10
N LEU A 29 -47.61 -44.50 -19.72
CA LEU A 29 -46.68 -43.44 -19.36
C LEU A 29 -47.12 -42.78 -18.05
N THR A 30 -46.30 -42.85 -17.00
CA THR A 30 -46.67 -42.32 -15.67
C THR A 30 -45.98 -41.01 -15.33
N VAL A 31 -44.73 -40.81 -15.77
CA VAL A 31 -43.92 -39.61 -15.45
C VAL A 31 -42.85 -39.40 -16.51
N ASP A 32 -42.66 -38.18 -17.04
CA ASP A 32 -41.58 -37.77 -17.97
C ASP A 32 -41.26 -38.78 -19.10
N ARG A 33 -40.47 -39.81 -18.76
CA ARG A 33 -39.95 -40.88 -19.62
C ARG A 33 -40.10 -42.27 -19.00
N HIS A 34 -41.06 -42.46 -18.09
CA HIS A 34 -41.25 -43.70 -17.33
C HIS A 34 -42.57 -44.37 -17.69
N VAL A 35 -42.49 -45.63 -18.08
CA VAL A 35 -43.63 -46.46 -18.46
C VAL A 35 -43.77 -47.58 -17.44
N MET A 36 -44.99 -47.80 -16.92
CA MET A 36 -45.28 -48.92 -16.04
C MET A 36 -45.90 -50.06 -16.84
N THR A 37 -45.49 -51.29 -16.55
CA THR A 37 -45.98 -52.53 -17.19
C THR A 37 -45.71 -53.74 -16.27
N CYS A 38 -46.15 -54.93 -16.69
CA CYS A 38 -45.87 -56.18 -15.97
C CYS A 38 -44.43 -56.68 -16.23
N ALA A 39 -43.83 -57.32 -15.23
CA ALA A 39 -42.50 -57.92 -15.36
C ALA A 39 -42.49 -59.07 -16.40
N HIS A 40 -43.54 -59.89 -16.43
CA HIS A 40 -43.66 -60.96 -17.44
C HIS A 40 -43.80 -60.43 -18.87
N VAL A 41 -44.41 -59.25 -19.07
CA VAL A 41 -44.52 -58.61 -20.39
C VAL A 41 -43.14 -58.20 -20.90
N VAL A 42 -42.29 -57.69 -20.00
CA VAL A 42 -40.90 -57.34 -20.31
C VAL A 42 -40.07 -58.59 -20.65
N ALA A 43 -40.21 -59.66 -19.86
CA ALA A 43 -39.53 -60.93 -20.13
C ALA A 43 -39.94 -61.51 -21.50
N ALA A 44 -41.25 -61.50 -21.80
CA ALA A 44 -41.78 -61.92 -23.10
C ALA A 44 -41.30 -61.05 -24.27
N ALA A 45 -41.24 -59.72 -24.08
CA ALA A 45 -40.74 -58.78 -25.08
C ALA A 45 -39.27 -59.01 -25.43
N LEU A 46 -38.47 -59.46 -24.47
CA LEU A 46 -37.05 -59.76 -24.64
C LEU A 46 -36.79 -61.22 -25.04
N GLY A 47 -37.81 -62.07 -25.06
CA GLY A 47 -37.68 -63.50 -25.38
C GLY A 47 -36.91 -64.29 -24.34
N VAL A 48 -36.92 -63.85 -23.08
CA VAL A 48 -36.20 -64.47 -21.95
C VAL A 48 -37.19 -65.05 -20.95
N PRO A 49 -36.83 -66.13 -20.22
CA PRO A 49 -37.65 -66.62 -19.12
C PRO A 49 -37.72 -65.59 -17.99
N GLU A 50 -38.84 -65.59 -17.27
CA GLU A 50 -39.00 -64.73 -16.11
C GLU A 50 -38.02 -65.15 -14.99
N SER A 51 -37.39 -64.17 -14.34
CA SER A 51 -36.31 -64.40 -13.39
C SER A 51 -36.38 -63.41 -12.22
N ALA A 52 -35.71 -63.75 -11.12
CA ALA A 52 -35.61 -62.85 -9.96
C ALA A 52 -34.84 -61.56 -10.28
N GLU A 53 -33.94 -61.59 -11.27
CA GLU A 53 -33.14 -60.45 -11.70
C GLU A 53 -33.75 -59.75 -12.93
N PRO A 54 -33.55 -58.42 -13.08
CA PRO A 54 -34.04 -57.69 -14.24
C PRO A 54 -33.31 -58.15 -15.52
N PRO A 55 -34.04 -58.45 -16.60
CA PRO A 55 -33.41 -58.86 -17.85
C PRO A 55 -32.62 -57.72 -18.49
N ALA A 56 -31.42 -58.02 -18.98
CA ALA A 56 -30.59 -57.08 -19.70
C ALA A 56 -31.03 -57.01 -21.17
N GLY A 57 -31.46 -55.83 -21.64
CA GLY A 57 -31.89 -55.64 -23.02
C GLY A 57 -32.59 -54.31 -23.26
N LEU A 58 -32.73 -53.94 -24.53
CA LEU A 58 -33.52 -52.79 -24.95
C LEU A 58 -34.88 -53.27 -25.45
N LEU A 59 -35.94 -52.71 -24.89
CA LEU A 59 -37.31 -52.94 -25.32
C LEU A 59 -37.69 -51.96 -26.41
N ARG A 60 -38.57 -52.41 -27.32
CA ARG A 60 -39.24 -51.54 -28.30
C ARG A 60 -40.66 -51.29 -27.82
N VAL A 61 -41.03 -50.01 -27.74
CA VAL A 61 -42.38 -49.58 -27.40
C VAL A 61 -42.87 -48.55 -28.40
N ASP A 62 -44.19 -48.43 -28.56
CA ASP A 62 -44.83 -47.36 -29.31
C ASP A 62 -46.10 -46.84 -28.61
N PHE A 63 -46.63 -45.72 -29.11
CA PHE A 63 -47.76 -44.99 -28.54
C PHE A 63 -48.93 -44.97 -29.53
N PRO A 64 -49.70 -46.08 -29.66
CA PRO A 64 -50.67 -46.25 -30.73
C PRO A 64 -51.84 -45.26 -30.69
N LEU A 65 -52.12 -44.64 -29.55
CA LEU A 65 -53.20 -43.66 -29.40
C LEU A 65 -52.70 -42.20 -29.50
N ALA A 66 -51.44 -41.92 -29.16
CA ALA A 66 -50.88 -40.56 -29.17
C ALA A 66 -50.16 -40.19 -30.48
N GLU A 67 -49.34 -41.09 -31.01
CA GLU A 67 -48.58 -40.88 -32.26
C GLU A 67 -48.30 -42.24 -32.93
N PRO A 68 -49.27 -42.78 -33.69
CA PRO A 68 -49.16 -44.10 -34.30
C PRO A 68 -47.90 -44.24 -35.18
N GLY A 69 -47.16 -45.34 -35.00
CA GLY A 69 -45.97 -45.67 -35.82
C GLY A 69 -44.65 -45.09 -35.31
N ARG A 70 -44.65 -44.27 -34.25
CA ARG A 70 -43.41 -43.77 -33.61
C ARG A 70 -42.90 -44.77 -32.57
N PHE A 71 -41.75 -45.37 -32.85
CA PHE A 71 -41.08 -46.30 -31.92
C PHE A 71 -40.09 -45.58 -31.00
N VAL A 72 -40.05 -46.01 -29.75
CA VAL A 72 -39.12 -45.54 -28.73
C VAL A 72 -38.44 -46.75 -28.09
N GLN A 73 -37.13 -46.65 -27.85
CA GLN A 73 -36.41 -47.66 -27.09
C GLN A 73 -36.52 -47.39 -25.59
N ALA A 74 -36.65 -48.45 -24.82
CA ALA A 74 -36.74 -48.39 -23.37
C ALA A 74 -35.81 -49.41 -22.69
N ARG A 75 -35.43 -49.14 -21.44
CA ARG A 75 -34.69 -50.08 -20.59
C ARG A 75 -35.39 -50.24 -19.25
N VAL A 76 -35.20 -51.37 -18.58
CA VAL A 76 -35.73 -51.59 -17.23
C VAL A 76 -35.03 -50.65 -16.24
N LEU A 77 -35.81 -49.90 -15.47
CA LEU A 77 -35.36 -49.01 -14.38
C LEU A 77 -35.63 -49.63 -13.01
N ALA A 78 -36.81 -50.20 -12.82
CA ALA A 78 -37.19 -50.91 -11.60
C ALA A 78 -37.86 -52.24 -11.96
N TRP A 79 -37.66 -53.24 -11.10
CA TRP A 79 -38.06 -54.62 -11.35
C TRP A 79 -38.53 -55.28 -10.07
N VAL A 80 -39.76 -55.80 -10.09
CA VAL A 80 -40.35 -56.64 -9.06
C VAL A 80 -40.86 -57.91 -9.75
N PRO A 81 -40.15 -59.04 -9.61
CA PRO A 81 -40.53 -60.28 -10.29
C PRO A 81 -41.86 -60.84 -9.74
N THR A 82 -42.50 -61.74 -10.49
CA THR A 82 -43.60 -62.54 -9.95
C THR A 82 -43.09 -63.46 -8.84
N ARG A 83 -43.69 -63.36 -7.65
CA ARG A 83 -43.36 -64.19 -6.49
C ARG A 83 -44.20 -65.48 -6.49
N PRO A 84 -43.81 -66.50 -5.70
CA PRO A 84 -44.53 -67.78 -5.64
C PRO A 84 -45.98 -67.68 -5.14
N ASP A 85 -46.32 -66.62 -4.43
CA ASP A 85 -47.68 -66.30 -3.96
C ASP A 85 -48.50 -65.51 -4.99
N GLU A 86 -48.01 -65.45 -6.23
CA GLU A 86 -48.55 -64.65 -7.33
C GLU A 86 -48.58 -63.15 -7.02
N SER A 87 -47.89 -62.65 -6.00
CA SER A 87 -47.70 -61.22 -5.77
C SER A 87 -46.50 -60.67 -6.57
N GLY A 88 -46.43 -59.35 -6.76
CA GLY A 88 -45.38 -58.72 -7.56
C GLY A 88 -45.80 -58.51 -9.02
N ASP A 89 -44.91 -58.83 -9.97
CA ASP A 89 -45.10 -58.66 -11.42
C ASP A 89 -45.19 -57.19 -11.89
N VAL A 90 -44.25 -56.34 -11.43
CA VAL A 90 -44.19 -54.92 -11.78
C VAL A 90 -42.83 -54.58 -12.38
N ALA A 91 -42.84 -53.91 -13.53
CA ALA A 91 -41.66 -53.33 -14.14
C ALA A 91 -41.87 -51.85 -14.47
N VAL A 92 -40.85 -51.04 -14.22
CA VAL A 92 -40.80 -49.64 -14.65
C VAL A 92 -39.75 -49.52 -15.72
N LEU A 93 -40.14 -49.07 -16.91
CA LEU A 93 -39.27 -48.83 -18.04
C LEU A 93 -38.91 -47.35 -18.11
N ARG A 94 -37.65 -47.05 -18.46
CA ARG A 94 -37.20 -45.70 -18.81
C ARG A 94 -36.98 -45.60 -20.31
N LEU A 95 -37.69 -44.69 -20.96
CA LEU A 95 -37.53 -44.32 -22.36
C LEU A 95 -36.18 -43.64 -22.58
N LEU A 96 -35.48 -44.00 -23.65
CA LEU A 96 -34.18 -43.45 -24.00
C LEU A 96 -34.29 -42.11 -24.75
N SER A 97 -35.41 -41.86 -25.41
CA SER A 97 -35.78 -40.57 -26.02
C SER A 97 -37.06 -40.02 -25.39
N ASP A 98 -37.39 -38.76 -25.71
CA ASP A 98 -38.65 -38.17 -25.26
C ASP A 98 -39.86 -38.90 -25.87
N PRO A 99 -40.94 -39.11 -25.09
CA PRO A 99 -42.20 -39.60 -25.62
C PRO A 99 -42.81 -38.59 -26.62
N PRO A 100 -43.84 -38.98 -27.38
CA PRO A 100 -44.64 -38.04 -28.16
C PRO A 100 -45.12 -36.86 -27.31
N ALA A 101 -45.08 -35.65 -27.86
CA ALA A 101 -45.60 -34.47 -27.16
C ALA A 101 -47.11 -34.55 -26.90
N THR A 102 -47.80 -35.39 -27.67
CA THR A 102 -49.23 -35.69 -27.54
C THR A 102 -49.54 -36.76 -26.50
N ALA A 103 -48.56 -37.48 -25.94
CA ALA A 103 -48.82 -38.52 -24.95
C ALA A 103 -48.97 -37.91 -23.53
N PRO A 104 -50.17 -37.93 -22.90
CA PRO A 104 -50.36 -37.45 -21.55
C PRO A 104 -49.76 -38.41 -20.51
N LEU A 105 -49.55 -37.92 -19.29
CA LEU A 105 -49.20 -38.76 -18.16
C LEU A 105 -50.47 -39.40 -17.57
N ALA A 106 -50.46 -40.72 -17.39
CA ALA A 106 -51.50 -41.44 -16.69
C ALA A 106 -51.45 -41.13 -15.19
N ARG A 107 -52.50 -40.48 -14.71
CA ARG A 107 -52.69 -40.18 -13.28
C ARG A 107 -53.12 -41.44 -12.53
N LEU A 108 -52.36 -41.85 -11.52
CA LEU A 108 -52.77 -42.92 -10.62
C LEU A 108 -53.62 -42.37 -9.47
N VAL A 109 -54.65 -43.13 -9.10
CA VAL A 109 -55.58 -42.79 -8.02
C VAL A 109 -55.71 -43.97 -7.07
N GLU A 110 -55.62 -43.70 -5.78
CA GLU A 110 -55.87 -44.68 -4.71
C GLU A 110 -57.36 -44.64 -4.38
N HIS A 111 -58.07 -45.75 -4.63
CA HIS A 111 -59.51 -45.89 -4.36
C HIS A 111 -59.82 -46.93 -3.28
N GLY A 112 -58.81 -47.38 -2.52
CA GLY A 112 -59.04 -48.18 -1.31
C GLY A 112 -59.96 -49.38 -1.55
N ALA A 113 -59.69 -50.18 -2.58
CA ALA A 113 -60.46 -51.38 -2.92
C ALA A 113 -62.00 -51.19 -3.01
N ALA A 114 -62.50 -50.00 -3.37
CA ALA A 114 -63.92 -49.68 -3.43
C ALA A 114 -64.71 -50.68 -4.31
N PRO A 115 -65.53 -51.57 -3.70
CA PRO A 115 -66.37 -52.51 -4.45
C PRO A 115 -67.42 -51.76 -5.26
N GLY A 116 -67.62 -52.15 -6.53
CA GLY A 116 -68.66 -51.60 -7.40
C GLY A 116 -68.21 -50.48 -8.33
N LEU A 117 -66.92 -50.09 -8.32
CA LEU A 117 -66.40 -49.05 -9.21
C LEU A 117 -66.47 -49.48 -10.68
N THR A 118 -67.08 -48.67 -11.55
CA THR A 118 -67.11 -48.92 -13.00
C THR A 118 -65.81 -48.48 -13.66
N VAL A 119 -65.18 -49.38 -14.39
CA VAL A 119 -63.83 -49.19 -14.92
C VAL A 119 -63.73 -49.61 -16.39
N ARG A 120 -62.68 -49.16 -17.05
CA ARG A 120 -62.33 -49.58 -18.42
C ARG A 120 -60.83 -49.75 -18.60
N THR A 121 -60.42 -50.51 -19.62
CA THR A 121 -59.02 -50.74 -19.97
C THR A 121 -58.86 -50.98 -21.48
N PHE A 122 -57.67 -50.71 -22.01
CA PHE A 122 -57.33 -50.86 -23.43
C PHE A 122 -56.10 -51.74 -23.59
N GLY A 123 -56.19 -52.79 -24.40
CA GLY A 123 -55.12 -53.77 -24.57
C GLY A 123 -55.01 -54.32 -25.98
N PHE A 124 -53.97 -55.12 -26.24
CA PHE A 124 -53.59 -55.59 -27.57
C PHE A 124 -53.64 -57.13 -27.67
N PRO A 125 -54.82 -57.76 -27.58
CA PRO A 125 -54.93 -59.22 -27.64
C PRO A 125 -54.62 -59.75 -29.05
N LEU A 126 -54.29 -61.05 -29.12
CA LEU A 126 -54.00 -61.73 -30.38
C LEU A 126 -55.17 -61.55 -31.39
N GLY A 127 -54.84 -61.09 -32.60
CA GLY A 127 -55.83 -60.77 -33.65
C GLY A 127 -56.27 -59.30 -33.69
N TYR A 128 -55.92 -58.49 -32.68
CA TYR A 128 -56.27 -57.07 -32.58
C TYR A 128 -55.02 -56.24 -32.27
N GLN A 129 -54.11 -56.13 -33.25
CA GLN A 129 -52.85 -55.42 -33.06
C GLN A 129 -53.05 -53.93 -32.78
N ASP A 130 -54.11 -53.31 -33.33
CA ASP A 130 -54.46 -51.90 -33.09
C ASP A 130 -55.15 -51.64 -31.74
N GLY A 131 -55.44 -52.71 -30.99
CA GLY A 131 -55.99 -52.66 -29.64
C GLY A 131 -57.52 -52.63 -29.56
N VAL A 132 -58.05 -53.00 -28.40
CA VAL A 132 -59.49 -53.05 -28.12
C VAL A 132 -59.80 -52.61 -26.69
N TRP A 133 -60.98 -52.05 -26.50
CA TRP A 133 -61.51 -51.64 -25.20
C TRP A 133 -62.25 -52.77 -24.49
N SER A 134 -62.05 -52.88 -23.18
CA SER A 134 -62.89 -53.66 -22.26
C SER A 134 -63.42 -52.74 -21.16
N SER A 135 -64.68 -52.95 -20.76
CA SER A 135 -65.32 -52.22 -19.66
C SER A 135 -65.89 -53.22 -18.65
N GLY A 136 -65.89 -52.86 -17.37
CA GLY A 136 -66.28 -53.78 -16.29
C GLY A 136 -66.46 -53.09 -14.95
N VAL A 137 -66.55 -53.90 -13.90
CA VAL A 137 -66.74 -53.44 -12.51
C VAL A 137 -65.68 -54.08 -11.61
N LEU A 138 -65.10 -53.29 -10.70
CA LEU A 138 -64.22 -53.80 -9.66
C LEU A 138 -65.02 -54.40 -8.50
N ARG A 139 -64.65 -55.60 -8.05
CA ARG A 139 -65.35 -56.27 -6.94
C ARG A 139 -64.72 -56.04 -5.59
N GLY A 140 -63.42 -56.32 -5.43
CA GLY A 140 -62.74 -56.23 -4.14
C GLY A 140 -61.37 -56.91 -4.17
N ARG A 141 -60.63 -56.82 -3.06
CA ARG A 141 -59.32 -57.48 -2.89
C ARG A 141 -59.46 -58.98 -2.71
N GLN A 142 -58.56 -59.73 -3.33
CA GLN A 142 -58.34 -61.15 -3.05
C GLN A 142 -57.18 -61.35 -2.07
N ALA A 143 -56.98 -62.60 -1.63
CA ALA A 143 -55.95 -62.96 -0.65
C ALA A 143 -54.52 -62.61 -1.08
N THR A 144 -54.26 -62.51 -2.39
CA THR A 144 -52.98 -62.09 -2.99
C THR A 144 -52.79 -60.57 -3.04
N GLY A 145 -53.78 -59.79 -2.63
CA GLY A 145 -53.76 -58.32 -2.66
C GLY A 145 -54.22 -57.69 -3.98
N TRP A 146 -54.43 -58.48 -5.03
CA TRP A 146 -54.98 -58.03 -6.32
C TRP A 146 -56.47 -57.67 -6.23
N LEU A 147 -56.94 -56.79 -7.12
CA LEU A 147 -58.36 -56.49 -7.27
C LEU A 147 -58.96 -57.31 -8.42
N GLN A 148 -60.14 -57.87 -8.17
CA GLN A 148 -60.90 -58.57 -9.20
C GLN A 148 -61.65 -57.57 -10.10
N TYR A 149 -61.47 -57.74 -11.41
CA TYR A 149 -62.17 -57.05 -12.49
C TYR A 149 -63.14 -58.03 -13.16
N ASP A 150 -64.43 -57.73 -13.15
CA ASP A 150 -65.41 -58.50 -13.93
C ASP A 150 -65.84 -57.66 -15.14
N ALA A 151 -65.55 -58.15 -16.36
CA ALA A 151 -65.99 -57.50 -17.58
C ALA A 151 -67.52 -57.52 -17.69
N ASP A 152 -68.08 -56.39 -18.14
CA ASP A 152 -69.52 -56.24 -18.38
C ASP A 152 -69.98 -57.27 -19.43
N PRO A 153 -71.07 -58.02 -19.20
CA PRO A 153 -71.72 -58.85 -20.21
C PRO A 153 -71.98 -58.13 -21.55
N ALA A 154 -72.25 -56.81 -21.51
CA ALA A 154 -72.45 -55.97 -22.69
C ALA A 154 -71.13 -55.47 -23.33
N SER A 155 -69.99 -55.61 -22.65
CA SER A 155 -68.69 -55.32 -23.25
C SER A 155 -68.38 -56.38 -24.32
N GLN A 156 -68.05 -55.95 -25.54
CA GLN A 156 -67.75 -56.85 -26.66
C GLN A 156 -66.48 -57.67 -26.43
N TYR A 157 -65.57 -57.23 -25.55
CA TYR A 157 -64.26 -57.86 -25.37
C TYR A 157 -63.95 -58.12 -23.89
N GLU A 158 -63.66 -59.38 -23.61
CA GLU A 158 -63.14 -59.85 -22.33
C GLU A 158 -61.63 -59.56 -22.22
N VAL A 159 -61.18 -59.20 -21.01
CA VAL A 159 -59.75 -59.05 -20.69
C VAL A 159 -59.09 -60.42 -20.87
N ARG A 160 -58.02 -60.47 -21.66
CA ARG A 160 -57.26 -61.69 -22.00
C ARG A 160 -55.77 -61.36 -22.19
N ARG A 161 -54.93 -62.35 -22.50
CA ARG A 161 -53.51 -62.11 -22.86
C ARG A 161 -53.41 -61.01 -23.92
N GLY A 162 -52.52 -60.03 -23.67
CA GLY A 162 -52.40 -58.79 -24.45
C GLY A 162 -52.94 -57.54 -23.73
N PHE A 163 -53.76 -57.70 -22.69
CA PHE A 163 -54.12 -56.62 -21.77
C PHE A 163 -53.14 -56.47 -20.59
N SER A 164 -52.28 -57.46 -20.34
CA SER A 164 -51.29 -57.38 -19.25
C SER A 164 -50.44 -56.12 -19.36
N GLY A 165 -50.29 -55.41 -18.24
CA GLY A 165 -49.62 -54.12 -18.14
C GLY A 165 -50.47 -52.91 -18.55
N ALA A 166 -51.70 -53.10 -19.04
CA ALA A 166 -52.58 -51.99 -19.37
C ALA A 166 -53.08 -51.28 -18.09
N PRO A 167 -53.24 -49.94 -18.13
CA PRO A 167 -53.91 -49.22 -17.06
C PRO A 167 -55.41 -49.54 -17.04
N VAL A 168 -55.99 -49.53 -15.85
CA VAL A 168 -57.43 -49.64 -15.61
C VAL A 168 -57.92 -48.29 -15.10
N TRP A 169 -58.75 -47.59 -15.87
CA TRP A 169 -59.27 -46.27 -15.51
C TRP A 169 -60.62 -46.37 -14.83
N ASP A 170 -60.82 -45.53 -13.83
CA ASP A 170 -62.13 -45.13 -13.36
C ASP A 170 -62.87 -44.36 -14.47
N ARG A 171 -64.05 -44.87 -14.85
CA ARG A 171 -64.86 -44.30 -15.91
C ARG A 171 -65.45 -42.94 -15.55
N GLU A 172 -65.69 -42.67 -14.27
CA GLU A 172 -66.31 -41.44 -13.79
C GLU A 172 -65.27 -40.35 -13.54
N HIS A 173 -64.14 -40.70 -12.92
CA HIS A 173 -63.13 -39.73 -12.48
C HIS A 173 -61.86 -39.66 -13.36
N GLY A 174 -61.67 -40.56 -14.32
CA GLY A 174 -60.61 -40.49 -15.33
C GLY A 174 -59.19 -40.83 -14.85
N GLY A 175 -59.05 -41.41 -13.65
CA GLY A 175 -57.78 -41.83 -13.06
C GLY A 175 -57.54 -43.34 -13.12
N VAL A 176 -56.27 -43.75 -13.18
CA VAL A 176 -55.85 -45.16 -13.17
C VAL A 176 -55.92 -45.71 -11.76
N VAL A 177 -56.76 -46.71 -11.55
CA VAL A 177 -56.98 -47.39 -10.25
C VAL A 177 -56.16 -48.67 -10.10
N GLY A 178 -55.52 -49.11 -11.18
CA GLY A 178 -54.55 -50.20 -11.16
C GLY A 178 -54.07 -50.63 -12.55
N MET A 179 -53.31 -51.72 -12.60
CA MET A 179 -52.69 -52.26 -13.81
C MET A 179 -53.10 -53.72 -13.99
N VAL A 180 -53.57 -54.11 -15.18
CA VAL A 180 -53.98 -55.49 -15.47
C VAL A 180 -52.77 -56.44 -15.37
N VAL A 181 -52.92 -57.57 -14.67
CA VAL A 181 -51.81 -58.51 -14.43
C VAL A 181 -52.11 -59.93 -14.91
N ALA A 182 -53.32 -60.44 -14.66
CA ALA A 182 -53.67 -61.82 -14.94
C ALA A 182 -55.14 -61.96 -15.34
N VAL A 183 -55.47 -63.08 -15.98
CA VAL A 183 -56.83 -63.43 -16.41
C VAL A 183 -57.09 -64.88 -16.05
N ASP A 184 -58.27 -65.18 -15.50
CA ASP A 184 -58.66 -66.58 -15.23
C ASP A 184 -58.85 -67.33 -16.56
N ALA A 185 -57.97 -68.28 -16.85
CA ALA A 185 -57.96 -69.03 -18.11
C ALA A 185 -59.04 -70.12 -18.21
N ARG A 186 -59.89 -70.29 -17.18
CA ARG A 186 -60.97 -71.28 -17.20
C ARG A 186 -62.11 -70.81 -18.12
N ALA A 187 -62.40 -71.62 -19.13
CA ALA A 187 -63.39 -71.32 -20.16
C ALA A 187 -64.75 -70.90 -19.55
N GLY A 188 -65.19 -69.67 -19.85
CA GLY A 188 -66.52 -69.17 -19.51
C GLY A 188 -66.62 -68.10 -18.41
N ARG A 189 -65.51 -67.63 -17.83
CA ARG A 189 -65.52 -66.52 -16.85
C ARG A 189 -64.85 -65.25 -17.40
N ARG A 190 -65.58 -64.13 -17.36
CA ARG A 190 -65.14 -62.79 -17.79
C ARG A 190 -64.31 -62.05 -16.73
N THR A 191 -63.46 -62.77 -16.00
CA THR A 191 -62.79 -62.23 -14.81
C THR A 191 -61.30 -62.03 -15.07
N GLY A 192 -60.85 -60.78 -14.88
CA GLY A 192 -59.45 -60.37 -14.87
C GLY A 192 -59.02 -59.94 -13.47
N TYR A 193 -57.70 -59.80 -13.29
CA TYR A 193 -57.08 -59.30 -12.08
C TYR A 193 -56.20 -58.11 -12.38
N LEU A 194 -56.14 -57.19 -11.44
CA LEU A 194 -55.28 -56.02 -11.52
C LEU A 194 -54.49 -55.82 -10.24
N ILE A 195 -53.27 -55.31 -10.39
CA ILE A 195 -52.44 -54.82 -9.30
C ILE A 195 -52.95 -53.42 -8.95
N PRO A 196 -53.43 -53.18 -7.71
CA PRO A 196 -53.95 -51.88 -7.32
C PRO A 196 -52.84 -50.82 -7.30
N THR A 197 -53.22 -49.57 -7.56
CA THR A 197 -52.33 -48.41 -7.54
C THR A 197 -51.45 -48.33 -6.28
N GLU A 198 -51.98 -48.67 -5.11
CA GLU A 198 -51.24 -48.71 -3.84
C GLU A 198 -50.03 -49.66 -3.89
N THR A 199 -50.22 -50.85 -4.46
CA THR A 199 -49.12 -51.83 -4.65
C THR A 199 -48.11 -51.34 -5.68
N LEU A 200 -48.54 -50.64 -6.72
CA LEU A 200 -47.65 -50.01 -7.70
C LEU A 200 -46.80 -48.90 -7.04
N HIS A 201 -47.40 -48.12 -6.13
CA HIS A 201 -46.68 -47.13 -5.33
C HIS A 201 -45.67 -47.76 -4.38
N ASP A 202 -46.01 -48.85 -3.70
CA ASP A 202 -45.08 -49.57 -2.83
C ASP A 202 -43.89 -50.16 -3.61
N CYS A 203 -44.14 -50.65 -4.82
CA CYS A 203 -43.10 -51.19 -5.70
C CYS A 203 -42.14 -50.12 -6.22
N TRP A 204 -42.62 -48.89 -6.43
CA TRP A 204 -41.77 -47.76 -6.82
C TRP A 204 -42.17 -46.47 -6.09
N PRO A 205 -41.68 -46.23 -4.85
CA PRO A 205 -42.09 -45.09 -4.04
C PRO A 205 -41.82 -43.72 -4.67
N ALA A 206 -40.89 -43.63 -5.61
CA ALA A 206 -40.63 -42.42 -6.39
C ALA A 206 -41.82 -42.01 -7.28
N LEU A 207 -42.69 -42.95 -7.65
CA LEU A 207 -43.93 -42.75 -8.39
C LEU A 207 -44.89 -41.80 -7.66
N ARG A 208 -45.00 -41.89 -6.33
CA ARG A 208 -45.94 -41.06 -5.55
C ARG A 208 -45.60 -39.56 -5.61
N ARG A 209 -44.30 -39.22 -5.65
CA ARG A 209 -43.83 -37.83 -5.84
C ARG A 209 -43.96 -37.32 -7.27
N ALA A 210 -44.15 -38.24 -8.20
CA ALA A 210 -44.02 -37.99 -9.63
C ALA A 210 -45.38 -38.04 -10.36
N VAL A 211 -46.38 -38.68 -9.74
CA VAL A 211 -47.77 -38.80 -10.23
C VAL A 211 -48.70 -37.71 -9.67
N LEU A 212 -48.36 -37.12 -8.51
CA LEU A 212 -48.95 -35.84 -8.15
C LEU A 212 -48.41 -34.80 -9.13
N GLU A 213 -49.30 -34.15 -9.87
CA GLU A 213 -48.96 -32.97 -10.66
C GLU A 213 -48.14 -31.98 -9.82
N ARG A 214 -47.32 -31.15 -10.48
CA ARG A 214 -46.57 -30.09 -9.80
C ARG A 214 -47.55 -29.30 -8.92
N SER A 215 -47.35 -29.33 -7.58
CA SER A 215 -48.16 -28.61 -6.58
C SER A 215 -48.66 -27.29 -7.15
N PRO A 216 -49.98 -27.01 -7.22
CA PRO A 216 -50.47 -25.78 -7.83
C PRO A 216 -50.00 -24.53 -7.08
N PHE A 217 -49.65 -24.68 -5.80
CA PHE A 217 -49.05 -23.65 -4.96
C PHE A 217 -47.55 -23.54 -5.20
N ARG A 218 -47.02 -22.32 -5.14
CA ARG A 218 -45.61 -21.99 -5.47
C ARG A 218 -44.76 -21.69 -4.24
N ALA A 219 -45.29 -21.95 -3.05
CA ALA A 219 -44.62 -21.73 -1.77
C ALA A 219 -44.09 -20.27 -1.64
N LEU A 220 -42.79 -20.08 -1.51
CA LEU A 220 -42.22 -18.74 -1.39
C LEU A 220 -41.82 -18.10 -2.74
N ARG A 221 -42.05 -18.81 -3.86
CA ARG A 221 -41.74 -18.28 -5.20
C ARG A 221 -42.93 -17.49 -5.74
N PRO A 222 -42.69 -16.38 -6.46
CA PRO A 222 -43.77 -15.71 -7.17
C PRO A 222 -44.25 -16.59 -8.33
N PHE A 223 -45.57 -16.66 -8.53
CA PHE A 223 -46.18 -17.22 -9.74
C PHE A 223 -45.54 -16.59 -10.99
N GLN A 224 -45.17 -17.44 -11.94
CA GLN A 224 -44.60 -17.10 -13.23
C GLN A 224 -45.67 -17.17 -14.33
N GLU A 225 -45.31 -16.76 -15.55
CA GLU A 225 -46.20 -16.81 -16.72
C GLU A 225 -46.73 -18.21 -17.01
N ALA A 226 -45.90 -19.25 -16.83
CA ALA A 226 -46.31 -20.64 -16.99
C ALA A 226 -47.33 -21.11 -15.94
N ASP A 227 -47.54 -20.32 -14.88
CA ASP A 227 -48.46 -20.64 -13.80
C ASP A 227 -49.81 -19.92 -13.94
N ALA A 228 -50.05 -19.23 -15.06
CA ALA A 228 -51.26 -18.45 -15.31
C ALA A 228 -52.56 -19.25 -15.11
N GLU A 229 -52.53 -20.55 -15.43
CA GLU A 229 -53.68 -21.43 -15.30
C GLU A 229 -54.09 -21.72 -13.85
N VAL A 230 -53.15 -21.67 -12.91
CA VAL A 230 -53.38 -21.92 -11.48
C VAL A 230 -53.41 -20.64 -10.65
N PHE A 231 -53.22 -19.47 -11.29
CA PHE A 231 -53.24 -18.17 -10.64
C PHE A 231 -54.66 -17.60 -10.59
N HIS A 232 -55.22 -17.49 -9.38
CA HIS A 232 -56.61 -17.08 -9.14
C HIS A 232 -56.74 -15.97 -8.10
N GLY A 233 -57.87 -15.26 -8.13
CA GLY A 233 -58.21 -14.21 -7.16
C GLY A 233 -57.67 -12.82 -7.50
N ARG A 234 -57.03 -12.64 -8.66
CA ARG A 234 -56.50 -11.34 -9.12
C ARG A 234 -56.84 -11.04 -10.59
N GLU A 235 -57.90 -11.66 -11.09
CA GLU A 235 -58.34 -11.51 -12.47
C GLU A 235 -58.78 -10.06 -12.79
N GLU A 236 -59.46 -9.38 -11.86
CA GLU A 236 -59.91 -7.98 -12.07
C GLU A 236 -58.75 -6.97 -12.13
N PRO A 237 -57.80 -6.96 -11.17
CA PRO A 237 -56.63 -6.09 -11.26
C PRO A 237 -55.80 -6.36 -12.52
N ALA A 238 -55.62 -7.62 -12.91
CA ALA A 238 -54.89 -8.00 -14.11
C ALA A 238 -55.53 -7.40 -15.37
N ARG A 239 -56.85 -7.59 -15.52
CA ARG A 239 -57.63 -7.05 -16.65
C ARG A 239 -57.51 -5.52 -16.74
N ARG A 240 -57.63 -4.80 -15.62
CA ARG A 240 -57.54 -3.34 -15.60
C ARG A 240 -56.15 -2.81 -15.96
N ILE A 241 -55.08 -3.51 -15.56
CA ILE A 241 -53.72 -3.16 -15.97
C ILE A 241 -53.56 -3.33 -17.48
N VAL A 242 -54.04 -4.45 -18.04
CA VAL A 242 -54.01 -4.72 -19.49
C VAL A 242 -54.81 -3.66 -20.26
N GLU A 243 -56.02 -3.30 -19.79
CA GLU A 243 -56.85 -2.26 -20.40
C GLU A 243 -56.16 -0.88 -20.41
N ARG A 244 -55.53 -0.49 -19.30
CA ARG A 244 -54.75 0.76 -19.22
C ARG A 244 -53.55 0.75 -20.16
N LEU A 245 -52.91 -0.40 -20.37
CA LEU A 245 -51.84 -0.54 -21.34
C LEU A 245 -52.35 -0.60 -22.78
N GLY A 246 -53.62 -0.90 -23.03
CA GLY A 246 -54.22 -0.82 -24.36
C GLY A 246 -54.30 0.61 -24.90
N SER A 247 -54.54 1.60 -24.02
CA SER A 247 -54.80 3.00 -24.39
C SER A 247 -53.77 4.00 -23.86
N GLY A 248 -52.89 3.60 -22.93
CA GLY A 248 -51.89 4.46 -22.29
C GLY A 248 -50.44 4.08 -22.62
N SER A 249 -49.50 4.94 -22.23
CA SER A 249 -48.05 4.72 -22.43
C SER A 249 -47.33 4.06 -21.24
N GLY A 250 -48.05 3.77 -20.14
CA GLY A 250 -47.47 3.01 -19.04
C GLY A 250 -48.35 2.89 -17.81
N VAL A 251 -47.93 2.02 -16.88
CA VAL A 251 -48.60 1.78 -15.60
C VAL A 251 -47.54 1.59 -14.52
N THR A 252 -47.69 2.26 -13.38
CA THR A 252 -46.86 2.02 -12.20
C THR A 252 -47.70 1.33 -11.12
N LEU A 253 -47.47 0.03 -10.95
CA LEU A 253 -48.11 -0.81 -9.96
C LEU A 253 -47.47 -0.59 -8.58
N VAL A 254 -48.22 0.00 -7.65
CA VAL A 254 -47.77 0.30 -6.29
C VAL A 254 -48.53 -0.51 -5.26
N GLY A 255 -47.83 -1.13 -4.32
CA GLY A 255 -48.46 -1.88 -3.23
C GLY A 255 -47.47 -2.32 -2.15
N ALA A 256 -47.97 -2.65 -0.97
CA ALA A 256 -47.13 -3.13 0.14
C ALA A 256 -46.32 -4.39 -0.24
N SER A 257 -45.29 -4.74 0.55
CA SER A 257 -44.55 -5.98 0.33
C SER A 257 -45.48 -7.20 0.52
N GLY A 258 -45.28 -8.25 -0.28
CA GLY A 258 -46.04 -9.50 -0.17
C GLY A 258 -47.52 -9.46 -0.58
N VAL A 259 -48.02 -8.39 -1.23
CA VAL A 259 -49.43 -8.32 -1.74
C VAL A 259 -49.64 -8.99 -3.11
N GLY A 260 -48.59 -9.61 -3.67
CA GLY A 260 -48.64 -10.34 -4.93
C GLY A 260 -48.36 -9.52 -6.20
N LYS A 261 -47.63 -8.39 -6.12
CA LYS A 261 -47.30 -7.54 -7.28
C LYS A 261 -46.63 -8.31 -8.41
N SER A 262 -45.52 -9.00 -8.13
CA SER A 262 -44.78 -9.78 -9.13
C SER A 262 -45.65 -10.89 -9.70
N SER A 263 -46.37 -11.65 -8.86
CA SER A 263 -47.29 -12.71 -9.32
C SER A 263 -48.41 -12.19 -10.21
N LEU A 264 -49.00 -11.04 -9.88
CA LEU A 264 -49.99 -10.37 -10.73
C LEU A 264 -49.39 -9.99 -12.09
N LEU A 265 -48.19 -9.42 -12.11
CA LEU A 265 -47.54 -9.03 -13.36
C LEU A 265 -47.16 -10.23 -14.22
N TYR A 266 -46.54 -11.26 -13.64
CA TYR A 266 -46.05 -12.42 -14.38
C TYR A 266 -47.14 -13.40 -14.78
N ALA A 267 -48.06 -13.75 -13.89
CA ALA A 267 -49.08 -14.79 -14.15
C ALA A 267 -50.44 -14.20 -14.59
N GLY A 268 -50.76 -12.97 -14.19
CA GLY A 268 -52.02 -12.32 -14.54
C GLY A 268 -51.94 -11.41 -15.77
N VAL A 269 -50.89 -10.60 -15.89
CA VAL A 269 -50.79 -9.55 -16.91
C VAL A 269 -49.97 -10.00 -18.12
N LEU A 270 -48.77 -10.55 -17.90
CA LEU A 270 -47.82 -10.89 -18.96
C LEU A 270 -48.37 -11.88 -20.01
N PRO A 271 -49.15 -12.93 -19.67
CA PRO A 271 -49.73 -13.83 -20.66
C PRO A 271 -50.63 -13.10 -21.66
N ALA A 272 -51.46 -12.17 -21.16
CA ALA A 272 -52.33 -11.37 -22.01
C ALA A 272 -51.55 -10.39 -22.89
N LEU A 273 -50.46 -9.79 -22.37
CA LEU A 273 -49.61 -8.88 -23.14
C LEU A 273 -48.80 -9.58 -24.23
N ARG A 274 -48.39 -10.85 -24.02
CA ARG A 274 -47.64 -11.65 -25.00
C ARG A 274 -48.52 -12.33 -26.04
N ALA A 275 -49.80 -12.54 -25.74
CA ALA A 275 -50.79 -12.98 -26.72
C ALA A 275 -50.97 -11.95 -27.86
N ASP A 276 -50.68 -10.68 -27.61
CA ASP A 276 -50.64 -9.64 -28.63
C ASP A 276 -49.38 -9.75 -29.51
N ALA A 277 -49.55 -10.32 -30.71
CA ALA A 277 -48.48 -10.52 -31.67
C ALA A 277 -47.85 -9.20 -32.18
N GLY A 278 -48.46 -8.04 -31.97
CA GLY A 278 -47.92 -6.74 -32.35
C GLY A 278 -46.87 -6.16 -31.38
N ARG A 279 -46.72 -6.76 -30.20
CA ARG A 279 -45.90 -6.24 -29.10
C ARG A 279 -44.64 -7.08 -28.84
N ALA A 280 -43.52 -6.42 -28.60
CA ALA A 280 -42.33 -7.01 -27.98
C ALA A 280 -42.36 -6.71 -26.48
N VAL A 281 -42.16 -7.72 -25.62
CA VAL A 281 -42.18 -7.54 -24.16
C VAL A 281 -40.83 -7.92 -23.57
N VAL A 282 -40.23 -6.98 -22.85
CA VAL A 282 -38.97 -7.16 -22.13
C VAL A 282 -39.25 -7.05 -20.65
N VAL A 283 -38.88 -8.07 -19.89
CA VAL A 283 -39.03 -8.09 -18.43
C VAL A 283 -37.65 -8.13 -17.80
N PHE A 284 -37.44 -7.28 -16.79
CA PHE A 284 -36.17 -7.22 -16.07
C PHE A 284 -36.38 -6.70 -14.65
N GLN A 285 -35.37 -6.90 -13.81
CA GLN A 285 -35.27 -6.29 -12.49
C GLN A 285 -34.13 -5.27 -12.53
N PRO A 286 -34.40 -3.98 -12.31
CA PRO A 286 -33.37 -2.94 -12.46
C PRO A 286 -32.14 -3.16 -11.57
N GLY A 287 -32.34 -3.56 -10.31
CA GLY A 287 -31.24 -3.69 -9.36
C GLY A 287 -30.54 -2.36 -9.07
N THR A 288 -29.31 -2.43 -8.56
CA THR A 288 -28.50 -1.24 -8.25
C THR A 288 -27.79 -0.63 -9.46
N SER A 289 -27.87 -1.28 -10.63
CA SER A 289 -27.23 -0.87 -11.89
C SER A 289 -28.26 -0.94 -13.04
N PRO A 290 -29.28 -0.07 -13.00
CA PRO A 290 -30.50 -0.22 -13.80
C PRO A 290 -30.28 -0.18 -15.31
N LEU A 291 -29.35 0.65 -15.82
CA LEU A 291 -29.07 0.70 -17.26
C LEU A 291 -28.45 -0.61 -17.77
N GLU A 292 -27.57 -1.20 -16.98
CA GLU A 292 -26.88 -2.44 -17.36
C GLU A 292 -27.85 -3.63 -17.39
N SER A 293 -28.75 -3.70 -16.39
CA SER A 293 -29.83 -4.68 -16.33
C SER A 293 -30.78 -4.57 -17.52
N LEU A 294 -31.20 -3.35 -17.88
CA LEU A 294 -32.01 -3.12 -19.08
C LEU A 294 -31.28 -3.52 -20.37
N SER A 295 -30.00 -3.17 -20.50
CA SER A 295 -29.19 -3.48 -21.68
C SER A 295 -29.07 -4.99 -21.92
N ARG A 296 -28.89 -5.78 -20.85
CA ARG A 296 -28.88 -7.24 -20.95
C ARG A 296 -30.23 -7.81 -21.33
N ALA A 297 -31.32 -7.25 -20.81
CA ALA A 297 -32.67 -7.67 -21.16
C ALA A 297 -33.02 -7.35 -22.63
N LEU A 298 -32.45 -6.28 -23.18
CA LEU A 298 -32.61 -5.89 -24.58
C LEU A 298 -31.67 -6.65 -25.53
N LEU A 299 -30.52 -7.12 -25.05
CA LEU A 299 -29.49 -7.73 -25.90
C LEU A 299 -30.01 -8.91 -26.74
N PRO A 300 -30.79 -9.88 -26.22
CA PRO A 300 -31.36 -10.95 -27.03
C PRO A 300 -32.27 -10.47 -28.17
N LEU A 301 -32.87 -9.27 -28.02
CA LEU A 301 -33.70 -8.67 -29.05
C LEU A 301 -32.91 -7.86 -30.07
N LEU A 302 -31.76 -7.29 -29.68
CA LEU A 302 -30.91 -6.49 -30.56
C LEU A 302 -29.92 -7.36 -31.33
N GLU A 303 -29.19 -8.23 -30.64
CA GLU A 303 -28.09 -9.03 -31.15
C GLU A 303 -28.22 -10.51 -30.69
N PRO A 304 -29.18 -11.30 -31.22
CA PRO A 304 -29.46 -12.66 -30.75
C PRO A 304 -28.31 -13.66 -31.00
N ASP A 305 -27.47 -13.39 -31.99
CA ASP A 305 -26.39 -14.28 -32.44
C ASP A 305 -25.07 -14.07 -31.68
N VAL A 306 -25.05 -13.19 -30.67
CA VAL A 306 -23.85 -12.90 -29.87
C VAL A 306 -23.48 -14.12 -29.02
N ALA A 307 -22.25 -14.59 -29.20
CA ALA A 307 -21.66 -15.66 -28.42
C ALA A 307 -21.64 -15.30 -26.92
N GLU A 308 -21.87 -16.30 -26.05
CA GLU A 308 -21.98 -16.09 -24.60
C GLU A 308 -20.80 -15.30 -24.01
N ALA A 309 -19.59 -15.54 -24.51
CA ALA A 309 -18.37 -14.86 -24.07
C ALA A 309 -18.35 -13.35 -24.36
N ASP A 310 -19.07 -12.90 -25.39
CA ASP A 310 -19.12 -11.50 -25.83
C ASP A 310 -20.36 -10.76 -25.34
N ARG A 311 -21.35 -11.46 -24.77
CA ARG A 311 -22.62 -10.87 -24.30
C ARG A 311 -22.42 -9.74 -23.29
N LEU A 312 -21.45 -9.89 -22.39
CA LEU A 312 -21.16 -8.84 -21.39
C LEU A 312 -20.69 -7.54 -22.05
N ARG A 313 -19.73 -7.63 -22.99
CA ARG A 313 -19.22 -6.46 -23.72
C ARG A 313 -20.29 -5.84 -24.61
N ALA A 314 -21.14 -6.67 -25.23
CA ALA A 314 -22.25 -6.18 -26.04
C ALA A 314 -23.29 -5.45 -25.18
N ALA A 315 -23.62 -5.96 -23.99
CA ALA A 315 -24.50 -5.28 -23.04
C ALA A 315 -23.91 -3.93 -22.57
N GLU A 316 -22.60 -3.85 -22.30
CA GLU A 316 -21.93 -2.58 -21.96
C GLU A 316 -22.01 -1.56 -23.11
N ARG A 317 -21.85 -1.99 -24.38
CA ARG A 317 -22.04 -1.12 -25.54
C ARG A 317 -23.47 -0.56 -25.59
N VAL A 318 -24.48 -1.41 -25.44
CA VAL A 318 -25.89 -0.99 -25.41
C VAL A 318 -26.14 -0.02 -24.25
N ALA A 319 -25.58 -0.28 -23.07
CA ALA A 319 -25.68 0.61 -21.92
C ALA A 319 -25.03 1.98 -22.19
N GLY A 320 -23.88 2.00 -22.87
CA GLY A 320 -23.23 3.23 -23.32
C GLY A 320 -24.09 4.04 -24.29
N THR A 321 -24.73 3.38 -25.26
CA THR A 321 -25.67 4.02 -26.20
C THR A 321 -26.89 4.59 -25.48
N LEU A 322 -27.49 3.84 -24.56
CA LEU A 322 -28.63 4.31 -23.77
C LEU A 322 -28.25 5.52 -22.90
N ARG A 323 -27.08 5.48 -22.25
CA ARG A 323 -26.58 6.60 -21.42
C ARG A 323 -26.32 7.87 -22.24
N ALA A 324 -25.98 7.73 -23.52
CA ALA A 324 -25.80 8.83 -24.45
C ALA A 324 -27.12 9.34 -25.08
N GLY A 325 -28.29 8.87 -24.61
CA GLY A 325 -29.59 9.29 -25.12
C GLY A 325 -30.09 8.49 -26.34
N GLY A 326 -29.47 7.35 -26.67
CA GLY A 326 -29.81 6.52 -27.82
C GLY A 326 -31.07 5.64 -27.66
N ALA A 327 -31.93 5.90 -26.67
CA ALA A 327 -33.15 5.12 -26.45
C ALA A 327 -34.07 5.03 -27.70
N PRO A 328 -34.36 6.13 -28.43
CA PRO A 328 -35.26 6.05 -29.60
C PRO A 328 -34.72 5.16 -30.71
N GLU A 329 -33.39 5.17 -30.92
CA GLU A 329 -32.71 4.31 -31.89
C GLU A 329 -32.81 2.84 -31.48
N VAL A 330 -32.51 2.53 -30.21
CA VAL A 330 -32.59 1.17 -29.68
C VAL A 330 -34.01 0.61 -29.79
N VAL A 331 -35.02 1.39 -29.41
CA VAL A 331 -36.44 1.00 -29.53
C VAL A 331 -36.79 0.70 -31.00
N ARG A 332 -36.45 1.61 -31.92
CA ARG A 332 -36.71 1.42 -33.36
C ARG A 332 -36.01 0.19 -33.93
N GLN A 333 -34.77 -0.09 -33.53
CA GLN A 333 -34.03 -1.28 -33.96
C GLN A 333 -34.72 -2.57 -33.52
N VAL A 334 -35.14 -2.67 -32.25
CA VAL A 334 -35.87 -3.83 -31.74
C VAL A 334 -37.16 -4.04 -32.53
N LEU A 335 -37.95 -2.98 -32.71
CA LEU A 335 -39.23 -3.05 -33.42
C LEU A 335 -39.08 -3.45 -34.88
N ALA A 336 -38.10 -2.86 -35.59
CA ALA A 336 -37.83 -3.18 -36.98
C ALA A 336 -37.36 -4.62 -37.17
N ARG A 337 -36.46 -5.11 -36.30
CA ARG A 337 -35.91 -6.47 -36.39
C ARG A 337 -36.99 -7.54 -36.19
N TRP A 338 -37.86 -7.35 -35.20
CA TRP A 338 -38.90 -8.33 -34.85
C TRP A 338 -40.25 -8.07 -35.51
N ARG A 339 -40.34 -7.06 -36.40
CA ARG A 339 -41.57 -6.63 -37.08
C ARG A 339 -42.72 -6.39 -36.09
N LYS A 340 -42.41 -5.68 -35.00
CA LYS A 340 -43.37 -5.29 -33.95
C LYS A 340 -43.67 -3.82 -34.06
N HIS A 341 -44.83 -3.40 -33.57
CA HIS A 341 -45.24 -2.00 -33.58
C HIS A 341 -45.10 -1.33 -32.22
N GLN A 342 -44.91 -2.11 -31.15
CA GLN A 342 -44.79 -1.59 -29.79
C GLN A 342 -43.79 -2.40 -28.94
N LEU A 343 -43.00 -1.71 -28.12
CA LEU A 343 -42.07 -2.31 -27.15
C LEU A 343 -42.56 -1.99 -25.75
N LEU A 344 -42.78 -3.02 -24.93
CA LEU A 344 -43.14 -2.88 -23.52
C LEU A 344 -41.96 -3.28 -22.64
N LEU A 345 -41.53 -2.37 -21.77
CA LEU A 345 -40.55 -2.61 -20.72
C LEU A 345 -41.27 -2.81 -19.40
N LEU A 346 -41.11 -3.98 -18.78
CA LEU A 346 -41.61 -4.28 -17.45
C LEU A 346 -40.43 -4.35 -16.48
N ALA A 347 -40.33 -3.35 -15.60
CA ALA A 347 -39.35 -3.27 -14.53
C ALA A 347 -39.99 -3.72 -13.22
N ASP A 348 -39.75 -4.97 -12.82
CA ASP A 348 -40.18 -5.49 -11.51
C ASP A 348 -39.18 -5.08 -10.41
N GLN A 349 -39.65 -4.94 -9.17
CA GLN A 349 -38.85 -4.49 -8.02
C GLN A 349 -38.08 -3.18 -8.28
N PHE A 350 -38.77 -2.18 -8.84
CA PHE A 350 -38.19 -0.88 -9.19
C PHE A 350 -37.57 -0.17 -7.99
N GLU A 351 -38.04 -0.45 -6.77
CA GLU A 351 -37.43 0.05 -5.52
C GLU A 351 -35.91 -0.23 -5.42
N GLN A 352 -35.40 -1.28 -6.05
CA GLN A 352 -33.97 -1.60 -6.00
C GLN A 352 -33.11 -0.54 -6.70
N ALA A 353 -33.63 0.11 -7.75
CA ALA A 353 -32.95 1.21 -8.42
C ALA A 353 -32.97 2.50 -7.57
N LEU A 354 -33.96 2.64 -6.68
CA LEU A 354 -34.16 3.81 -5.82
C LEU A 354 -33.37 3.75 -4.52
N VAL A 355 -32.62 2.66 -4.27
CA VAL A 355 -31.75 2.54 -3.09
C VAL A 355 -30.67 3.64 -3.06
N ARG A 356 -30.24 4.11 -4.24
CA ARG A 356 -29.26 5.19 -4.41
C ARG A 356 -29.85 6.28 -5.32
N PRO A 357 -30.73 7.15 -4.79
CA PRO A 357 -31.46 8.12 -5.61
C PRO A 357 -30.56 9.18 -6.26
N ASP A 358 -29.35 9.39 -5.74
CA ASP A 358 -28.37 10.34 -6.30
C ASP A 358 -27.40 9.69 -7.31
N ASP A 359 -27.64 8.44 -7.74
CA ASP A 359 -26.75 7.76 -8.69
C ASP A 359 -27.03 8.27 -10.13
N PRO A 360 -26.01 8.79 -10.85
CA PRO A 360 -26.20 9.26 -12.24
C PRO A 360 -26.66 8.15 -13.20
N ASP A 361 -26.47 6.88 -12.85
CA ASP A 361 -27.02 5.76 -13.63
C ASP A 361 -28.55 5.71 -13.56
N LEU A 362 -29.14 6.10 -12.43
CA LEU A 362 -30.59 6.20 -12.26
C LEU A 362 -31.17 7.34 -13.11
N ASP A 363 -30.51 8.49 -13.17
CA ASP A 363 -30.93 9.61 -14.02
C ASP A 363 -30.98 9.20 -15.50
N ALA A 364 -29.91 8.57 -15.98
CA ALA A 364 -29.83 8.11 -17.36
C ALA A 364 -30.85 7.00 -17.67
N PHE A 365 -31.08 6.07 -16.72
CA PHE A 365 -32.14 5.08 -16.83
C PHE A 365 -33.54 5.69 -16.87
N ALA A 366 -33.82 6.66 -15.99
CA ALA A 366 -35.09 7.36 -15.96
C ALA A 366 -35.35 8.12 -17.27
N ALA A 367 -34.33 8.71 -17.88
CA ALA A 367 -34.42 9.34 -19.19
C ALA A 367 -34.82 8.34 -20.31
N VAL A 368 -34.31 7.10 -20.27
CA VAL A 368 -34.73 6.04 -21.20
C VAL A 368 -36.22 5.72 -21.03
N LEU A 369 -36.68 5.54 -19.79
CA LEU A 369 -38.08 5.23 -19.49
C LEU A 369 -39.02 6.39 -19.86
N ALA A 370 -38.57 7.63 -19.69
CA ALA A 370 -39.35 8.84 -20.01
C ALA A 370 -39.75 8.92 -21.50
N HIS A 371 -39.04 8.22 -22.39
CA HIS A 371 -39.38 8.15 -23.81
C HIS A 371 -40.78 7.57 -24.07
N CYS A 372 -41.38 6.82 -23.12
CA CYS A 372 -42.78 6.38 -23.25
C CYS A 372 -43.77 7.55 -23.21
N ARG A 373 -43.39 8.71 -22.68
CA ARG A 373 -44.26 9.88 -22.55
C ARG A 373 -44.30 10.73 -23.82
N GLU A 374 -43.41 10.49 -24.78
CA GLU A 374 -43.37 11.26 -26.02
C GLU A 374 -44.60 10.96 -26.90
N PRO A 375 -45.20 11.97 -27.56
CA PRO A 375 -46.33 11.75 -28.45
C PRO A 375 -45.99 10.76 -29.56
N GLY A 376 -46.81 9.71 -29.71
CA GLY A 376 -46.60 8.67 -30.72
C GLY A 376 -45.45 7.70 -30.43
N SER A 377 -44.87 7.74 -29.23
CA SER A 377 -43.83 6.79 -28.83
C SER A 377 -44.33 5.34 -28.89
N PRO A 378 -43.59 4.43 -29.53
CA PRO A 378 -43.92 3.01 -29.52
C PRO A 378 -43.44 2.31 -28.24
N LEU A 379 -42.91 3.05 -27.25
CA LEU A 379 -42.46 2.52 -25.97
C LEU A 379 -43.57 2.59 -24.91
N GLN A 380 -43.81 1.47 -24.24
CA GLN A 380 -44.64 1.39 -23.03
C GLN A 380 -43.80 0.94 -21.84
N VAL A 381 -44.12 1.46 -20.65
CA VAL A 381 -43.39 1.13 -19.43
C VAL A 381 -44.34 0.67 -18.34
N VAL A 382 -44.05 -0.49 -17.74
CA VAL A 382 -44.69 -1.00 -16.54
C VAL A 382 -43.66 -1.02 -15.42
N LEU A 383 -43.93 -0.31 -14.32
CA LEU A 383 -43.09 -0.30 -13.13
C LEU A 383 -43.80 -1.02 -11.99
N ALA A 384 -43.12 -1.93 -11.30
CA ALA A 384 -43.60 -2.49 -10.04
C ALA A 384 -42.82 -1.84 -8.89
N LEU A 385 -43.51 -1.16 -7.99
CA LEU A 385 -42.89 -0.38 -6.92
C LEU A 385 -43.54 -0.71 -5.58
N ARG A 386 -42.74 -0.87 -4.53
CA ARG A 386 -43.30 -0.96 -3.17
C ARG A 386 -43.80 0.39 -2.67
N ALA A 387 -44.89 0.38 -1.90
CA ALA A 387 -45.51 1.60 -1.37
C ALA A 387 -44.58 2.45 -0.49
N ASP A 388 -43.64 1.84 0.23
CA ASP A 388 -42.63 2.53 1.05
C ASP A 388 -41.60 3.33 0.22
N PHE A 389 -41.44 3.03 -1.06
CA PHE A 389 -40.55 3.76 -1.97
C PHE A 389 -41.24 4.83 -2.81
N LEU A 390 -42.56 4.99 -2.66
CA LEU A 390 -43.32 5.95 -3.44
C LEU A 390 -42.84 7.39 -3.20
N ALA A 391 -42.55 7.75 -1.94
CA ALA A 391 -42.03 9.08 -1.61
C ALA A 391 -40.67 9.34 -2.26
N THR A 392 -39.75 8.37 -2.22
CA THR A 392 -38.44 8.46 -2.88
C THR A 392 -38.59 8.62 -4.39
N ALA A 393 -39.51 7.87 -5.01
CA ALA A 393 -39.77 7.95 -6.45
C ALA A 393 -40.36 9.30 -6.87
N LEU A 394 -41.28 9.86 -6.08
CA LEU A 394 -41.89 11.18 -6.31
C LEU A 394 -40.90 12.34 -6.11
N ASN A 395 -39.89 12.17 -5.26
CA ASN A 395 -38.85 13.17 -5.05
C ASN A 395 -37.75 13.16 -6.12
N HIS A 396 -37.68 12.12 -6.96
CA HIS A 396 -36.65 11.99 -7.98
C HIS A 396 -37.09 12.65 -9.31
N PRO A 397 -36.37 13.67 -9.83
CA PRO A 397 -36.81 14.48 -10.98
C PRO A 397 -37.11 13.68 -12.25
N GLY A 398 -36.30 12.65 -12.56
CA GLY A 398 -36.50 11.81 -13.74
C GLY A 398 -37.59 10.73 -13.59
N VAL A 399 -37.95 10.35 -12.36
CA VAL A 399 -38.85 9.20 -12.08
C VAL A 399 -40.26 9.68 -11.75
N ALA A 400 -40.39 10.79 -11.02
CA ALA A 400 -41.69 11.38 -10.68
C ALA A 400 -42.63 11.51 -11.90
N PRO A 401 -42.17 11.96 -13.09
CA PRO A 401 -43.05 12.10 -14.24
C PRO A 401 -43.54 10.77 -14.84
N LEU A 402 -42.93 9.62 -14.46
CA LEU A 402 -43.41 8.28 -14.83
C LEU A 402 -44.58 7.81 -13.95
N LEU A 403 -44.86 8.52 -12.85
CA LEU A 403 -45.95 8.24 -11.91
C LEU A 403 -47.20 9.10 -12.17
N ASP A 404 -47.05 10.21 -12.89
CA ASP A 404 -48.10 11.19 -13.19
C ASP A 404 -49.13 10.67 -14.22
N ASP A 405 -50.11 11.52 -14.56
CA ASP A 405 -51.08 11.30 -15.65
C ASP A 405 -51.95 10.02 -15.49
N GLY A 406 -52.28 9.66 -14.24
CA GLY A 406 -53.13 8.49 -13.96
C GLY A 406 -52.45 7.13 -14.17
N ARG A 407 -51.12 7.10 -14.33
CA ARG A 407 -50.32 5.86 -14.47
C ARG A 407 -50.25 5.04 -13.20
N LEU A 408 -50.43 5.67 -12.04
CA LEU A 408 -50.44 4.99 -10.75
C LEU A 408 -51.60 3.99 -10.65
N PHE A 409 -51.26 2.73 -10.39
CA PHE A 409 -52.22 1.67 -10.07
C PHE A 409 -51.89 1.13 -8.68
N THR A 410 -52.76 1.38 -7.70
CA THR A 410 -52.57 0.90 -6.33
C THR A 410 -53.16 -0.50 -6.16
N LEU A 411 -52.34 -1.44 -5.72
CA LEU A 411 -52.72 -2.80 -5.40
C LEU A 411 -52.85 -2.97 -3.88
N GLY A 412 -54.10 -3.08 -3.42
CA GLY A 412 -54.42 -3.36 -2.03
C GLY A 412 -54.24 -4.84 -1.65
N PRO A 413 -54.41 -5.18 -0.36
CA PRO A 413 -54.55 -6.57 0.08
C PRO A 413 -55.68 -7.29 -0.67
N MET A 414 -55.59 -8.61 -0.78
CA MET A 414 -56.67 -9.40 -1.39
C MET A 414 -57.93 -9.36 -0.52
N THR A 415 -59.11 -9.32 -1.13
CA THR A 415 -60.36 -9.52 -0.38
C THR A 415 -60.48 -10.97 0.07
N ARG A 416 -61.39 -11.25 1.01
CA ARG A 416 -61.61 -12.62 1.50
C ARG A 416 -62.04 -13.56 0.36
N GLU A 417 -62.82 -13.06 -0.58
CA GLU A 417 -63.30 -13.79 -1.77
C GLU A 417 -62.17 -14.03 -2.77
N GLU A 418 -61.31 -13.03 -3.00
CA GLU A 418 -60.11 -13.18 -3.81
C GLU A 418 -59.18 -14.25 -3.23
N VAL A 419 -58.91 -14.22 -1.92
CA VAL A 419 -58.07 -15.23 -1.25
C VAL A 419 -58.74 -16.60 -1.30
N ARG A 420 -60.06 -16.70 -1.08
CA ARG A 420 -60.80 -17.96 -1.21
C ARG A 420 -60.62 -18.57 -2.59
N ALA A 421 -60.81 -17.77 -3.65
CA ALA A 421 -60.63 -18.23 -5.03
C ALA A 421 -59.19 -18.72 -5.28
N ALA A 422 -58.19 -18.04 -4.72
CA ALA A 422 -56.78 -18.44 -4.79
C ALA A 422 -56.49 -19.76 -4.05
N VAL A 423 -57.25 -20.10 -3.02
CA VAL A 423 -57.08 -21.34 -2.22
C VAL A 423 -57.82 -22.52 -2.83
N GLU A 424 -59.10 -22.32 -3.20
CA GLU A 424 -60.02 -23.39 -3.59
C GLU A 424 -59.85 -23.83 -5.05
N ARG A 425 -59.69 -22.89 -5.99
CA ARG A 425 -59.70 -23.21 -7.43
C ARG A 425 -58.48 -23.99 -7.94
N PRO A 426 -57.23 -23.72 -7.48
CA PRO A 426 -56.08 -24.43 -8.05
C PRO A 426 -56.14 -25.96 -7.84
N PRO A 427 -56.46 -26.47 -6.64
CA PRO A 427 -56.61 -27.92 -6.40
C PRO A 427 -57.79 -28.59 -7.13
N GLU A 428 -58.87 -27.86 -7.43
CA GLU A 428 -60.07 -28.43 -8.08
C GLU A 428 -59.76 -29.05 -9.44
N ARG A 429 -58.88 -28.43 -10.23
CA ARG A 429 -58.49 -28.92 -11.56
C ARG A 429 -57.80 -30.27 -11.53
N VAL A 430 -57.13 -30.54 -10.42
CA VAL A 430 -56.32 -31.73 -10.19
C VAL A 430 -57.02 -32.71 -9.24
N GLY A 431 -58.32 -32.55 -9.02
CA GLY A 431 -59.14 -33.45 -8.20
C GLY A 431 -58.73 -33.56 -6.74
N VAL A 432 -57.99 -32.58 -6.21
CA VAL A 432 -57.65 -32.48 -4.79
C VAL A 432 -58.64 -31.55 -4.11
N ARG A 433 -59.12 -31.95 -2.93
CA ARG A 433 -60.16 -31.23 -2.19
C ARG A 433 -59.70 -30.90 -0.78
N TYR A 434 -60.30 -29.87 -0.20
CA TYR A 434 -60.15 -29.57 1.22
C TYR A 434 -61.24 -30.27 2.01
N GLU A 435 -60.91 -30.67 3.24
CA GLU A 435 -61.91 -31.08 4.22
C GLU A 435 -62.85 -29.90 4.54
N PRO A 436 -64.17 -30.13 4.70
CA PRO A 436 -65.14 -29.06 4.95
C PRO A 436 -64.74 -28.14 6.10
N GLY A 437 -64.89 -26.82 5.89
CA GLY A 437 -64.57 -25.78 6.88
C GLY A 437 -63.08 -25.46 7.04
N LEU A 438 -62.15 -26.23 6.44
CA LEU A 438 -60.73 -25.93 6.54
C LEU A 438 -60.36 -24.62 5.84
N VAL A 439 -60.94 -24.33 4.68
CA VAL A 439 -60.69 -23.07 3.96
C VAL A 439 -61.18 -21.88 4.79
N ASP A 440 -62.33 -21.96 5.44
CA ASP A 440 -62.83 -20.90 6.31
C ASP A 440 -61.89 -20.60 7.47
N ARG A 441 -61.31 -21.66 8.05
CA ARG A 441 -60.29 -21.59 9.11
C ARG A 441 -58.99 -20.98 8.60
N LEU A 442 -58.49 -21.41 7.43
CA LEU A 442 -57.32 -20.82 6.76
C LEU A 442 -57.52 -19.32 6.52
N LEU A 443 -58.70 -18.91 6.03
CA LEU A 443 -59.04 -17.51 5.78
C LEU A 443 -59.21 -16.71 7.07
N ALA A 444 -59.67 -17.33 8.17
CA ALA A 444 -59.73 -16.69 9.48
C ALA A 444 -58.33 -16.43 10.04
N ASP A 445 -57.43 -17.43 9.95
CA ASP A 445 -56.04 -17.32 10.38
C ASP A 445 -55.20 -16.39 9.48
N PHE A 446 -55.60 -16.23 8.21
CA PHE A 446 -55.01 -15.27 7.29
C PHE A 446 -55.24 -13.83 7.72
N GLY A 447 -56.45 -13.50 8.19
CA GLY A 447 -56.82 -12.16 8.64
C GLY A 447 -56.78 -11.11 7.51
N SER A 448 -56.65 -9.84 7.88
CA SER A 448 -56.62 -8.69 6.95
C SER A 448 -55.26 -7.98 6.90
N GLU A 449 -54.24 -8.54 7.56
CA GLU A 449 -52.90 -7.97 7.62
C GLU A 449 -52.21 -8.05 6.24
N PRO A 450 -51.68 -6.92 5.70
CA PRO A 450 -50.94 -6.92 4.45
C PRO A 450 -49.70 -7.82 4.49
N GLY A 451 -49.34 -8.43 3.35
CA GLY A 451 -48.07 -9.15 3.20
C GLY A 451 -48.04 -10.59 3.71
N ARG A 452 -49.21 -11.18 4.04
CA ARG A 452 -49.34 -12.57 4.52
C ARG A 452 -49.51 -13.63 3.42
N LEU A 453 -49.71 -13.23 2.16
CA LEU A 453 -49.84 -14.18 1.03
C LEU A 453 -48.69 -15.19 0.93
N PRO A 454 -47.42 -14.83 1.18
CA PRO A 454 -46.32 -15.80 1.18
C PRO A 454 -46.45 -16.87 2.27
N LEU A 455 -46.99 -16.52 3.46
CA LEU A 455 -47.28 -17.51 4.51
C LEU A 455 -48.37 -18.47 4.06
N LEU A 456 -49.40 -17.93 3.38
CA LEU A 456 -50.49 -18.73 2.85
C LEU A 456 -49.99 -19.70 1.78
N GLU A 457 -49.27 -19.22 0.77
CA GLU A 457 -48.69 -20.06 -0.27
C GLU A 457 -47.75 -21.14 0.30
N PHE A 458 -46.90 -20.79 1.27
CA PHE A 458 -46.04 -21.77 1.92
C PHE A 458 -46.85 -22.83 2.67
N THR A 459 -47.87 -22.41 3.40
CA THR A 459 -48.74 -23.31 4.17
C THR A 459 -49.53 -24.22 3.25
N LEU A 460 -50.12 -23.70 2.18
CA LEU A 460 -50.86 -24.46 1.18
C LEU A 460 -49.95 -25.46 0.44
N SER A 461 -48.74 -25.03 0.06
CA SER A 461 -47.75 -25.95 -0.55
C SER A 461 -47.33 -27.06 0.41
N THR A 462 -47.21 -26.77 1.71
CA THR A 462 -46.88 -27.79 2.72
C THR A 462 -48.06 -28.73 2.98
N LEU A 463 -49.28 -28.19 3.03
CA LEU A 463 -50.52 -28.96 3.15
C LEU A 463 -50.73 -29.87 1.95
N TRP A 464 -50.40 -29.39 0.75
CA TRP A 464 -50.35 -30.20 -0.47
C TRP A 464 -49.37 -31.36 -0.33
N ASP A 465 -48.14 -31.10 0.13
CA ASP A 465 -47.14 -32.15 0.34
C ASP A 465 -47.55 -33.17 1.44
N LEU A 466 -48.43 -32.77 2.37
CA LEU A 466 -48.95 -33.60 3.47
C LEU A 466 -50.33 -34.25 3.19
N GLN A 467 -50.91 -34.00 2.03
CA GLN A 467 -52.24 -34.50 1.68
C GLN A 467 -52.30 -36.04 1.72
N ARG A 468 -53.47 -36.59 2.01
CA ARG A 468 -53.73 -38.02 1.95
C ARG A 468 -54.94 -38.26 1.06
N ASP A 469 -54.82 -39.16 0.09
CA ASP A 469 -55.93 -39.59 -0.78
C ASP A 469 -56.63 -38.45 -1.51
N GLY A 470 -55.87 -37.43 -1.95
CA GLY A 470 -56.43 -36.25 -2.59
C GLY A 470 -57.17 -35.29 -1.64
N LEU A 471 -57.06 -35.49 -0.33
CA LEU A 471 -57.70 -34.66 0.70
C LEU A 471 -56.66 -33.90 1.55
N ILE A 472 -56.85 -32.59 1.63
CA ILE A 472 -56.13 -31.70 2.57
C ILE A 472 -57.03 -31.48 3.79
N GLY A 473 -56.64 -31.99 4.96
CA GLY A 473 -57.49 -32.04 6.15
C GLY A 473 -57.03 -31.16 7.32
N HIS A 474 -57.92 -31.02 8.32
CA HIS A 474 -57.67 -30.23 9.54
C HIS A 474 -56.49 -30.79 10.34
N ALA A 475 -56.37 -32.12 10.42
CA ALA A 475 -55.28 -32.76 11.16
C ALA A 475 -53.89 -32.40 10.62
N GLN A 476 -53.73 -32.33 9.28
CA GLN A 476 -52.50 -31.87 8.65
C GLN A 476 -52.24 -30.40 8.99
N TYR A 477 -53.26 -29.55 8.94
CA TYR A 477 -53.13 -28.13 9.28
C TYR A 477 -52.75 -27.89 10.75
N ASP A 478 -53.34 -28.66 11.67
CA ASP A 478 -52.99 -28.62 13.10
C ASP A 478 -51.55 -29.06 13.35
N SER A 479 -51.08 -30.08 12.62
CA SER A 479 -49.69 -30.54 12.71
C SER A 479 -48.66 -29.51 12.26
N LEU A 480 -49.07 -28.53 11.46
CA LEU A 480 -48.25 -27.38 11.04
C LEU A 480 -48.29 -26.21 12.03
N GLY A 481 -49.12 -26.29 13.09
CA GLY A 481 -49.29 -25.20 14.05
C GLY A 481 -50.07 -24.00 13.51
N GLY A 482 -50.79 -24.18 12.40
CA GLY A 482 -51.52 -23.12 11.69
C GLY A 482 -50.64 -22.22 10.80
N LEU A 483 -51.28 -21.23 10.16
CA LEU A 483 -50.67 -20.37 9.14
C LEU A 483 -49.43 -19.60 9.63
N GLY A 484 -49.47 -19.07 10.86
CA GLY A 484 -48.38 -18.26 11.41
C GLY A 484 -47.13 -19.05 11.79
N LYS A 485 -47.28 -20.34 12.12
CA LYS A 485 -46.18 -21.18 12.61
C LYS A 485 -45.58 -22.08 11.53
N ALA A 486 -46.33 -22.43 10.49
CA ALA A 486 -45.87 -23.38 9.47
C ALA A 486 -44.48 -23.02 8.88
N LEU A 487 -44.27 -21.75 8.49
CA LEU A 487 -42.99 -21.30 7.94
C LEU A 487 -41.89 -21.23 9.01
N ALA A 488 -42.22 -20.75 10.21
CA ALA A 488 -41.27 -20.63 11.31
C ALA A 488 -40.79 -22.01 11.79
N ASP A 489 -41.71 -22.95 11.96
CA ASP A 489 -41.42 -24.32 12.39
C ASP A 489 -40.62 -25.07 11.31
N HIS A 490 -40.89 -24.81 10.02
CA HIS A 490 -40.05 -25.33 8.94
C HIS A 490 -38.62 -24.78 9.02
N ALA A 491 -38.47 -23.48 9.20
CA ALA A 491 -37.15 -22.86 9.36
C ALA A 491 -36.40 -23.40 10.59
N GLU A 492 -37.08 -23.58 11.73
CA GLU A 492 -36.50 -24.19 12.94
C GLU A 492 -36.13 -25.67 12.72
N ARG A 493 -36.97 -26.47 12.05
CA ARG A 493 -36.63 -27.86 11.71
C ARG A 493 -35.36 -27.95 10.86
N VAL A 494 -35.26 -27.11 9.82
CA VAL A 494 -34.05 -27.04 8.98
C VAL A 494 -32.85 -26.59 9.81
N TRP A 495 -33.02 -25.60 10.68
CA TRP A 495 -31.96 -25.14 11.59
C TRP A 495 -31.45 -26.24 12.52
N HIS A 496 -32.35 -27.04 13.10
CA HIS A 496 -32.00 -28.12 14.01
C HIS A 496 -31.26 -29.26 13.31
N GLN A 497 -31.49 -29.48 12.01
CA GLN A 497 -30.75 -30.46 11.19
C GLN A 497 -29.31 -30.03 10.87
N LEU A 498 -28.94 -28.76 11.06
CA LEU A 498 -27.57 -28.28 10.88
C LEU A 498 -26.67 -28.70 12.05
N ARG A 499 -25.43 -29.10 11.74
CA ARG A 499 -24.38 -29.36 12.75
C ARG A 499 -23.92 -28.06 13.42
N ASP A 500 -23.29 -28.13 14.59
CA ASP A 500 -22.91 -26.92 15.36
C ASP A 500 -21.92 -26.00 14.64
N GLU A 501 -21.01 -26.54 13.83
CA GLU A 501 -20.15 -25.73 12.96
C GLU A 501 -20.96 -25.04 11.85
N GLU A 502 -21.91 -25.77 11.25
CA GLU A 502 -22.77 -25.27 10.19
C GLU A 502 -23.72 -24.20 10.70
N ARG A 503 -24.23 -24.31 11.94
CA ARG A 503 -25.08 -23.29 12.58
C ARG A 503 -24.38 -21.94 12.72
N ARG A 504 -23.08 -21.94 13.05
CA ARG A 504 -22.27 -20.70 13.09
C ARG A 504 -22.17 -20.06 11.71
N THR A 505 -21.87 -20.86 10.68
CA THR A 505 -21.85 -20.38 9.28
C THR A 505 -23.24 -19.91 8.82
N ALA A 506 -24.30 -20.64 9.17
CA ALA A 506 -25.69 -20.32 8.83
C ALA A 506 -26.11 -18.98 9.41
N ARG A 507 -25.82 -18.72 10.70
CA ARG A 507 -26.09 -17.42 11.34
C ARG A 507 -25.45 -16.29 10.53
N THR A 508 -24.15 -16.39 10.24
CA THR A 508 -23.46 -15.34 9.46
C THR A 508 -24.01 -15.19 8.05
N LEU A 509 -24.35 -16.29 7.37
CA LEU A 509 -24.95 -16.27 6.03
C LEU A 509 -26.31 -15.58 6.05
N LEU A 510 -27.23 -16.01 6.92
CA LEU A 510 -28.60 -15.49 6.97
C LEU A 510 -28.65 -13.99 7.31
N VAL A 511 -27.78 -13.53 8.21
CA VAL A 511 -27.65 -12.09 8.54
C VAL A 511 -27.08 -11.29 7.35
N GLN A 512 -26.22 -11.88 6.51
CA GLN A 512 -25.72 -11.20 5.29
C GLN A 512 -26.79 -11.07 4.20
N LEU A 513 -27.80 -11.94 4.21
CA LEU A 513 -28.96 -11.91 3.30
C LEU A 513 -30.08 -10.98 3.78
N ALA A 514 -29.89 -10.31 4.91
CA ALA A 514 -30.74 -9.25 5.41
C ALA A 514 -30.04 -7.89 5.23
N ASP A 515 -30.83 -6.89 4.86
CA ASP A 515 -30.43 -5.48 4.83
C ASP A 515 -31.10 -4.73 5.99
N PRO A 516 -30.33 -4.25 6.98
CA PRO A 516 -30.87 -3.43 8.06
C PRO A 516 -31.17 -2.01 7.53
N ARG A 517 -32.43 -1.60 7.60
CA ARG A 517 -32.84 -0.24 7.22
C ARG A 517 -32.67 0.75 8.37
N GLY A 518 -33.03 2.01 8.13
CA GLY A 518 -32.97 3.08 9.13
C GLY A 518 -33.79 2.79 10.38
N PRO A 519 -33.62 3.57 11.46
CA PRO A 519 -34.31 3.35 12.72
C PRO A 519 -35.84 3.31 12.55
N GLY A 520 -36.48 2.20 12.91
CA GLY A 520 -37.94 2.01 12.82
C GLY A 520 -38.44 1.40 11.51
N GLU A 521 -37.57 1.14 10.55
CA GLU A 521 -37.93 0.43 9.31
C GLU A 521 -37.70 -1.08 9.44
N SER A 522 -38.58 -1.88 8.83
CA SER A 522 -38.42 -3.34 8.83
C SER A 522 -37.24 -3.76 7.95
N PRO A 523 -36.43 -4.75 8.39
CA PRO A 523 -35.32 -5.25 7.59
C PRO A 523 -35.85 -5.89 6.31
N THR A 524 -35.11 -5.72 5.21
CA THR A 524 -35.50 -6.25 3.90
C THR A 524 -34.55 -7.33 3.42
N ARG A 525 -34.99 -8.23 2.55
CA ARG A 525 -34.09 -9.23 1.98
C ARG A 525 -33.06 -8.57 1.07
N ARG A 526 -31.86 -9.14 1.03
CA ARG A 526 -30.73 -8.70 0.22
C ARG A 526 -30.25 -9.84 -0.66
N THR A 527 -30.06 -9.54 -1.94
CA THR A 527 -29.40 -10.46 -2.87
C THR A 527 -27.88 -10.35 -2.73
N VAL A 528 -27.21 -11.47 -2.47
CA VAL A 528 -25.77 -11.51 -2.24
C VAL A 528 -25.10 -12.35 -3.32
N PRO A 529 -24.13 -11.79 -4.07
CA PRO A 529 -23.39 -12.56 -5.07
C PRO A 529 -22.45 -13.56 -4.40
N ARG A 530 -22.12 -14.65 -5.09
CA ARG A 530 -21.18 -15.68 -4.65
C ARG A 530 -19.83 -15.09 -4.22
N THR A 531 -19.34 -14.07 -4.92
CA THR A 531 -18.10 -13.35 -4.58
C THR A 531 -18.17 -12.63 -3.23
N GLY A 532 -19.38 -12.30 -2.78
CA GLY A 532 -19.68 -11.73 -1.48
C GLY A 532 -19.84 -12.76 -0.35
N LEU A 533 -19.61 -14.05 -0.62
CA LEU A 533 -19.71 -15.13 0.36
C LEU A 533 -18.41 -15.93 0.43
N THR A 534 -18.10 -16.45 1.62
CA THR A 534 -17.00 -17.41 1.79
C THR A 534 -17.38 -18.77 1.21
N VAL A 535 -16.38 -19.60 0.87
CA VAL A 535 -16.62 -20.96 0.32
C VAL A 535 -17.54 -21.83 1.20
N PRO A 536 -17.38 -21.87 2.54
CA PRO A 536 -18.30 -22.60 3.41
C PRO A 536 -19.73 -22.04 3.39
N GLN A 537 -19.89 -20.70 3.36
CA GLN A 537 -21.19 -20.05 3.27
C GLN A 537 -21.90 -20.40 1.95
N TRP A 538 -21.18 -20.40 0.83
CA TRP A 538 -21.77 -20.75 -0.47
C TRP A 538 -22.23 -22.20 -0.52
N ARG A 539 -21.41 -23.16 -0.05
CA ARG A 539 -21.81 -24.58 0.01
C ARG A 539 -23.04 -24.80 0.89
N LEU A 540 -23.13 -24.08 2.01
CA LEU A 540 -24.29 -24.13 2.87
C LEU A 540 -25.52 -23.49 2.21
N ALA A 541 -25.33 -22.36 1.53
CA ALA A 541 -26.39 -21.68 0.78
C ALA A 541 -27.01 -22.60 -0.27
N GLN A 542 -26.19 -23.30 -1.07
CA GLN A 542 -26.65 -24.29 -2.05
C GLN A 542 -27.49 -25.41 -1.43
N ARG A 543 -27.14 -25.85 -0.22
CA ARG A 543 -27.95 -26.83 0.54
C ARG A 543 -29.26 -26.23 1.05
N LEU A 544 -29.24 -25.01 1.59
CA LEU A 544 -30.45 -24.34 2.08
C LEU A 544 -31.41 -23.92 0.94
N MET A 545 -30.92 -23.86 -0.29
CA MET A 545 -31.78 -23.68 -1.48
C MET A 545 -32.67 -24.90 -1.74
N THR A 546 -32.23 -26.12 -1.37
CA THR A 546 -33.06 -27.32 -1.50
C THR A 546 -34.16 -27.38 -0.43
N THR A 547 -34.04 -26.63 0.65
CA THR A 547 -35.01 -26.57 1.75
C THR A 547 -36.05 -25.45 1.59
N ARG A 548 -36.05 -24.74 0.45
CA ARG A 548 -36.94 -23.59 0.15
C ARG A 548 -36.78 -22.38 1.10
N LEU A 549 -35.72 -22.31 1.89
CA LEU A 549 -35.42 -21.13 2.74
C LEU A 549 -34.62 -20.07 1.98
N LEU A 550 -33.77 -20.51 1.05
CA LEU A 550 -33.02 -19.66 0.15
C LEU A 550 -33.44 -19.93 -1.30
N VAL A 551 -33.27 -18.94 -2.16
CA VAL A 551 -33.46 -19.06 -3.61
C VAL A 551 -32.26 -18.46 -4.33
N PRO A 552 -31.99 -18.86 -5.59
CA PRO A 552 -31.05 -18.11 -6.41
C PRO A 552 -31.58 -16.70 -6.52
N GLY A 553 -30.73 -15.71 -6.29
CA GLY A 553 -31.11 -14.32 -6.55
C GLY A 553 -31.16 -14.05 -8.05
N ALA A 554 -31.61 -12.85 -8.42
CA ALA A 554 -31.41 -12.38 -9.79
C ALA A 554 -29.90 -12.38 -10.11
N ASP A 555 -29.55 -12.82 -11.33
CA ASP A 555 -28.18 -12.87 -11.81
C ASP A 555 -27.53 -11.48 -11.66
N GLN A 556 -26.61 -11.36 -10.69
CA GLN A 556 -25.85 -10.14 -10.47
C GLN A 556 -24.62 -10.18 -11.36
N VAL A 557 -24.48 -9.16 -12.18
CA VAL A 557 -23.32 -9.04 -13.04
C VAL A 557 -22.35 -8.08 -12.38
N THR A 558 -21.12 -8.56 -12.31
CA THR A 558 -19.96 -7.76 -11.94
C THR A 558 -19.12 -7.57 -13.20
N PRO A 559 -18.12 -6.67 -13.17
CA PRO A 559 -17.19 -6.48 -14.29
C PRO A 559 -16.48 -7.77 -14.77
N GLY A 560 -16.59 -8.89 -14.05
CA GLY A 560 -16.06 -10.21 -14.39
C GLY A 560 -17.09 -11.23 -14.92
N GLY A 561 -18.33 -10.84 -15.19
CA GLY A 561 -19.39 -11.73 -15.71
C GLY A 561 -20.58 -11.93 -14.77
N VAL A 562 -21.48 -12.84 -15.18
CA VAL A 562 -22.62 -13.29 -14.37
C VAL A 562 -22.11 -14.05 -13.15
N VAL A 563 -22.42 -13.55 -11.97
CA VAL A 563 -22.06 -14.17 -10.70
C VAL A 563 -23.32 -14.77 -10.10
N GLU A 564 -23.29 -16.08 -9.87
CA GLU A 564 -24.34 -16.78 -9.11
C GLU A 564 -24.62 -16.01 -7.82
N SER A 565 -25.90 -15.79 -7.51
CA SER A 565 -26.31 -15.05 -6.32
C SER A 565 -27.30 -15.85 -5.50
N VAL A 566 -27.45 -15.47 -4.23
CA VAL A 566 -28.41 -16.09 -3.32
C VAL A 566 -29.13 -15.02 -2.52
N GLU A 567 -30.39 -15.29 -2.22
CA GLU A 567 -31.24 -14.46 -1.37
C GLU A 567 -32.16 -15.31 -0.50
N LEU A 568 -32.79 -14.68 0.49
CA LEU A 568 -33.88 -15.31 1.24
C LEU A 568 -35.06 -15.57 0.29
N ALA A 569 -35.66 -16.76 0.41
CA ALA A 569 -36.80 -17.17 -0.40
C ALA A 569 -37.96 -16.17 -0.31
N HIS A 570 -38.18 -15.59 0.88
CA HIS A 570 -39.10 -14.47 1.06
C HIS A 570 -38.71 -13.58 2.25
N GLU A 571 -39.05 -12.30 2.19
CA GLU A 571 -38.83 -11.30 3.26
C GLU A 571 -39.57 -11.64 4.56
N THR A 572 -40.68 -12.38 4.46
CA THR A 572 -41.48 -12.86 5.61
C THR A 572 -40.67 -13.72 6.57
N LEU A 573 -39.58 -14.36 6.11
CA LEU A 573 -38.67 -15.08 7.01
C LEU A 573 -38.02 -14.14 8.05
N LEU A 574 -37.83 -12.86 7.74
CA LEU A 574 -37.22 -11.89 8.66
C LEU A 574 -38.13 -11.53 9.84
N THR A 575 -39.45 -11.70 9.68
CA THR A 575 -40.44 -11.37 10.70
C THR A 575 -41.06 -12.61 11.34
N ALA A 576 -41.38 -13.65 10.56
CA ALA A 576 -42.02 -14.86 11.07
C ALA A 576 -41.05 -15.80 11.80
N TRP A 577 -39.75 -15.76 11.47
CA TRP A 577 -38.75 -16.62 12.12
C TRP A 577 -38.04 -15.86 13.25
N ALA A 578 -38.52 -16.05 14.48
CA ALA A 578 -38.04 -15.32 15.67
C ALA A 578 -36.52 -15.34 15.83
N ARG A 579 -35.87 -16.49 15.61
CA ARG A 579 -34.41 -16.63 15.70
C ARG A 579 -33.66 -15.78 14.66
N LEU A 580 -34.16 -15.73 13.41
CA LEU A 580 -33.56 -14.89 12.39
C LEU A 580 -33.75 -13.41 12.71
N SER A 581 -34.94 -13.03 13.17
CA SER A 581 -35.22 -11.67 13.63
C SER A 581 -34.26 -11.23 14.74
N GLU A 582 -34.04 -12.08 15.75
CA GLU A 582 -33.07 -11.84 16.82
C GLU A 582 -31.64 -11.72 16.29
N PHE A 583 -31.23 -12.57 15.35
CA PHE A 583 -29.90 -12.50 14.74
C PHE A 583 -29.68 -11.20 13.96
N VAL A 584 -30.68 -10.77 13.18
CA VAL A 584 -30.62 -9.52 12.41
C VAL A 584 -30.59 -8.31 13.35
N GLY A 585 -31.43 -8.29 14.39
CA GLY A 585 -31.45 -7.22 15.39
C GLY A 585 -30.14 -7.12 16.19
N ALA A 586 -29.57 -8.25 16.61
CA ALA A 586 -28.30 -8.27 17.35
C ALA A 586 -27.09 -7.77 16.52
N ASP A 587 -27.17 -7.88 15.19
CA ASP A 587 -26.08 -7.53 14.27
C ASP A 587 -26.38 -6.26 13.44
N GLU A 588 -27.47 -5.53 13.74
CA GLU A 588 -27.94 -4.36 12.98
C GLU A 588 -26.87 -3.26 12.86
N GLU A 589 -26.24 -2.89 13.98
CA GLU A 589 -25.18 -1.86 14.02
C GLU A 589 -24.01 -2.24 13.09
N PHE A 590 -23.59 -3.50 13.15
CA PHE A 590 -22.49 -4.02 12.33
C PHE A 590 -22.87 -4.06 10.84
N ARG A 591 -24.06 -4.56 10.53
CA ARG A 591 -24.52 -4.71 9.14
C ARG A 591 -24.72 -3.36 8.47
N ARG A 592 -25.31 -2.38 9.16
CA ARG A 592 -25.42 -0.99 8.66
C ARG A 592 -24.06 -0.37 8.36
N TRP A 593 -23.10 -0.49 9.30
CA TRP A 593 -21.73 -0.04 9.08
C TRP A 593 -21.07 -0.74 7.88
N GLN A 594 -21.29 -2.05 7.73
CA GLN A 594 -20.70 -2.85 6.64
C GLN A 594 -21.25 -2.43 5.26
N GLU A 595 -22.55 -2.15 5.12
CA GLU A 595 -23.11 -1.66 3.86
C GLU A 595 -22.58 -0.26 3.50
N GLU A 596 -22.44 0.63 4.49
CA GLU A 596 -21.81 1.94 4.26
C GLU A 596 -20.34 1.80 3.83
N LEU A 597 -19.60 0.86 4.44
CA LEU A 597 -18.23 0.54 4.07
C LEU A 597 -18.12 0.06 2.61
N ARG A 598 -19.03 -0.83 2.19
CA ARG A 598 -19.09 -1.33 0.80
C ARG A 598 -19.30 -0.20 -0.20
N GLY A 599 -20.23 0.73 0.07
CA GLY A 599 -20.44 1.91 -0.76
C GLY A 599 -19.20 2.83 -0.85
N ARG A 600 -18.39 2.90 0.20
CA ARG A 600 -17.11 3.64 0.18
C ARG A 600 -16.03 2.90 -0.61
N ILE A 601 -15.96 1.57 -0.53
CA ILE A 601 -15.01 0.72 -1.28
C ILE A 601 -15.25 0.85 -2.78
N THR A 602 -16.51 0.78 -3.23
CA THR A 602 -16.86 0.90 -4.66
C THR A 602 -16.36 2.22 -5.24
N ARG A 603 -16.62 3.35 -4.56
CA ARG A 603 -16.12 4.68 -4.96
C ARG A 603 -14.59 4.77 -4.93
N TRP A 604 -13.96 4.25 -3.89
CA TRP A 604 -12.50 4.24 -3.79
C TRP A 604 -11.85 3.48 -4.95
N ARG A 605 -12.45 2.37 -5.40
CA ARG A 605 -11.97 1.60 -6.56
C ARG A 605 -12.20 2.32 -7.89
N ALA A 606 -13.41 2.84 -8.10
CA ALA A 606 -13.76 3.56 -9.32
C ALA A 606 -12.81 4.75 -9.59
N GLU A 607 -12.33 5.42 -8.54
CA GLU A 607 -11.41 6.56 -8.64
C GLU A 607 -9.91 6.18 -8.66
N GLY A 608 -9.57 4.90 -8.82
CA GLY A 608 -8.16 4.47 -8.86
C GLY A 608 -7.47 4.41 -7.49
N ARG A 609 -8.23 4.13 -6.42
CA ARG A 609 -7.76 3.92 -5.05
C ARG A 609 -7.07 5.13 -4.38
N PRO A 610 -7.61 6.36 -4.46
CA PRO A 610 -6.93 7.54 -3.96
C PRO A 610 -6.91 7.60 -2.42
N ARG A 611 -5.82 8.10 -1.84
CA ARG A 611 -5.61 8.12 -0.36
C ARG A 611 -6.55 9.07 0.38
N ASN A 612 -7.16 10.02 -0.33
CA ASN A 612 -8.04 11.00 0.26
C ASN A 612 -9.41 10.42 0.65
N ARG A 613 -9.88 9.38 -0.07
CA ARG A 613 -11.15 8.66 0.16
C ARG A 613 -11.10 7.61 1.27
N LEU A 614 -9.92 7.29 1.81
CA LEU A 614 -9.78 6.36 2.92
C LEU A 614 -10.42 6.94 4.20
N PRO A 615 -11.13 6.13 5.01
CA PRO A 615 -11.80 6.58 6.23
C PRO A 615 -10.83 7.21 7.24
N ARG A 616 -11.31 8.21 7.99
CA ARG A 616 -10.55 9.01 8.97
C ARG A 616 -11.38 9.22 10.23
N GLY A 617 -10.74 9.70 11.30
CA GLY A 617 -11.47 10.11 12.52
C GLY A 617 -12.29 8.97 13.14
N SER A 618 -13.57 9.24 13.40
CA SER A 618 -14.56 8.26 13.89
C SER A 618 -14.65 7.04 12.99
N ASP A 619 -14.78 7.23 11.67
CA ASP A 619 -15.00 6.14 10.72
C ASP A 619 -13.84 5.14 10.71
N LEU A 620 -12.60 5.62 10.89
CA LEU A 620 -11.44 4.74 11.02
C LEU A 620 -11.42 3.99 12.36
N ARG A 621 -11.89 4.62 13.45
CA ARG A 621 -12.02 3.95 14.75
C ARG A 621 -13.05 2.84 14.68
N ASP A 622 -14.21 3.11 14.12
CA ASP A 622 -15.29 2.13 13.94
C ASP A 622 -14.85 1.00 13.01
N ALA A 623 -14.21 1.34 11.89
CA ALA A 623 -13.63 0.36 10.99
C ALA A 623 -12.56 -0.52 11.66
N THR A 624 -11.76 0.05 12.57
CA THR A 624 -10.75 -0.72 13.33
C THR A 624 -11.39 -1.60 14.40
N ARG A 625 -12.42 -1.10 15.09
CA ARG A 625 -13.22 -1.85 16.09
C ARG A 625 -13.83 -3.08 15.45
N TRP A 626 -14.56 -2.92 14.35
CA TRP A 626 -15.20 -4.04 13.65
C TRP A 626 -14.20 -5.00 13.01
N ARG A 627 -13.08 -4.48 12.48
CA ARG A 627 -11.99 -5.32 11.96
C ARG A 627 -11.37 -6.22 13.04
N GLN A 628 -11.30 -5.75 14.29
CA GLN A 628 -10.79 -6.54 15.42
C GLN A 628 -11.84 -7.53 15.93
N ALA A 629 -13.08 -7.09 16.10
CA ALA A 629 -14.15 -7.89 16.67
C ALA A 629 -14.68 -8.99 15.73
N ARG A 630 -14.77 -8.71 14.42
CA ARG A 630 -15.47 -9.57 13.43
C ARG A 630 -14.67 -9.78 12.13
N SER A 631 -13.36 -9.98 12.27
CA SER A 631 -12.43 -10.09 11.12
C SER A 631 -12.76 -11.16 10.08
N VAL A 632 -13.41 -12.26 10.51
CA VAL A 632 -13.77 -13.42 9.67
C VAL A 632 -15.00 -13.15 8.81
N GLU A 633 -15.91 -12.30 9.28
CA GLU A 633 -17.14 -11.91 8.57
C GLU A 633 -16.91 -10.82 7.50
N LEU A 634 -15.71 -10.23 7.48
CA LEU A 634 -15.30 -9.24 6.47
C LEU A 634 -14.72 -9.92 5.23
N LEU A 635 -15.13 -9.44 4.06
CA LEU A 635 -14.56 -9.86 2.78
C LEU A 635 -13.09 -9.45 2.66
N PRO A 636 -12.26 -10.16 1.86
CA PRO A 636 -10.87 -9.79 1.63
C PRO A 636 -10.70 -8.31 1.23
N GLU A 637 -11.62 -7.80 0.42
CA GLU A 637 -11.62 -6.43 -0.08
C GLU A 637 -11.94 -5.39 1.01
N GLU A 638 -12.89 -5.71 1.88
CA GLU A 638 -13.25 -4.87 3.04
C GLU A 638 -12.06 -4.76 3.99
N ARG A 639 -11.36 -5.88 4.22
CA ARG A 639 -10.14 -5.93 5.03
C ARG A 639 -9.02 -5.09 4.41
N GLU A 640 -8.81 -5.23 3.10
CA GLU A 640 -7.80 -4.44 2.37
C GLU A 640 -8.05 -2.93 2.52
N PHE A 641 -9.29 -2.48 2.35
CA PHE A 641 -9.65 -1.07 2.49
C PHE A 641 -9.40 -0.54 3.91
N VAL A 642 -9.80 -1.29 4.93
CA VAL A 642 -9.58 -0.93 6.34
C VAL A 642 -8.07 -0.91 6.65
N ASP A 643 -7.31 -1.90 6.19
CA ASP A 643 -5.88 -2.01 6.45
C ASP A 643 -5.07 -0.93 5.68
N ALA A 644 -5.53 -0.52 4.49
CA ALA A 644 -5.01 0.64 3.77
C ALA A 644 -5.27 1.94 4.55
N ALA A 645 -6.47 2.12 5.10
CA ALA A 645 -6.82 3.27 5.93
C ALA A 645 -5.98 3.34 7.22
N ARG A 646 -5.79 2.20 7.90
CA ARG A 646 -4.92 2.08 9.09
C ARG A 646 -3.46 2.41 8.76
N SER A 647 -2.96 1.97 7.62
CA SER A 647 -1.59 2.24 7.17
C SER A 647 -1.40 3.71 6.78
N ALA A 648 -2.39 4.31 6.12
CA ALA A 648 -2.40 5.75 5.84
C ALA A 648 -2.46 6.58 7.14
N ALA A 649 -3.25 6.16 8.13
CA ALA A 649 -3.33 6.82 9.43
C ALA A 649 -2.03 6.70 10.23
N ARG A 650 -1.37 5.54 10.21
CA ARG A 650 -0.02 5.36 10.81
C ARG A 650 1.00 6.32 10.19
N ARG A 651 1.01 6.46 8.86
CA ARG A 651 1.87 7.44 8.16
C ARG A 651 1.53 8.88 8.50
N ARG A 652 0.24 9.24 8.57
CA ARG A 652 -0.19 10.60 8.99
C ARG A 652 0.20 10.91 10.43
N ARG A 653 0.06 9.93 11.34
CA ARG A 653 0.55 10.07 12.72
C ARG A 653 2.05 10.26 12.75
N TRP A 654 2.81 9.49 11.98
CA TRP A 654 4.24 9.70 11.82
C TRP A 654 4.57 11.10 11.30
N TYR A 655 3.88 11.58 10.25
CA TYR A 655 4.07 12.95 9.75
C TYR A 655 3.68 14.03 10.77
N ALA A 656 2.55 13.87 11.46
CA ALA A 656 2.12 14.80 12.51
C ALA A 656 3.09 14.79 13.69
N LEU A 657 3.61 13.64 14.11
CA LEU A 657 4.65 13.52 15.12
C LEU A 657 5.94 14.19 14.65
N THR A 658 6.36 14.00 13.39
CA THR A 658 7.54 14.69 12.87
C THR A 658 7.31 16.20 12.78
N THR A 659 6.14 16.66 12.37
CA THR A 659 5.82 18.09 12.28
C THR A 659 5.72 18.72 13.68
N VAL A 660 5.10 18.04 14.65
CA VAL A 660 5.06 18.48 16.06
C VAL A 660 6.46 18.44 16.66
N THR A 661 7.27 17.41 16.37
CA THR A 661 8.67 17.37 16.82
C THR A 661 9.45 18.53 16.22
N VAL A 662 9.29 18.80 14.92
CA VAL A 662 9.92 19.95 14.24
C VAL A 662 9.46 21.27 14.84
N LEU A 663 8.15 21.48 15.04
CA LEU A 663 7.57 22.65 15.70
C LEU A 663 8.04 22.78 17.15
N MET A 664 8.16 21.67 17.89
CA MET A 664 8.67 21.66 19.26
C MET A 664 10.16 21.95 19.28
N THR A 665 10.97 21.49 18.31
CA THR A 665 12.37 21.92 18.18
C THR A 665 12.48 23.38 17.76
N VAL A 666 11.59 23.90 16.92
CA VAL A 666 11.56 25.32 16.54
C VAL A 666 11.09 26.19 17.71
N ALA A 667 10.10 25.73 18.49
CA ALA A 667 9.63 26.41 19.69
C ALA A 667 10.63 26.27 20.85
N ALA A 668 11.34 25.15 20.97
CA ALA A 668 12.43 24.97 21.92
C ALA A 668 13.63 25.84 21.52
N ALA A 669 13.96 25.92 20.23
CA ALA A 669 14.95 26.87 19.71
C ALA A 669 14.48 28.31 19.94
N GLY A 670 13.20 28.62 19.74
CA GLY A 670 12.60 29.93 19.96
C GLY A 670 12.51 30.34 21.43
N THR A 671 12.23 29.40 22.33
CA THR A 671 12.23 29.63 23.79
C THR A 671 13.65 29.63 24.35
N PHE A 672 14.57 28.87 23.75
CA PHE A 672 16.00 28.94 24.05
C PHE A 672 16.58 30.27 23.57
N THR A 673 16.27 30.74 22.36
CA THR A 673 16.67 32.07 21.89
C THR A 673 15.99 33.16 22.70
N TRP A 674 14.72 33.02 23.09
CA TRP A 674 14.03 34.01 23.95
C TRP A 674 14.53 34.02 25.41
N ARG A 675 14.82 32.87 26.02
CA ARG A 675 15.48 32.79 27.34
C ARG A 675 16.91 33.32 27.28
N HIS A 676 17.65 32.93 26.26
CA HIS A 676 18.99 33.45 26.03
C HIS A 676 18.94 34.97 25.78
N GLN A 677 17.96 35.46 25.04
CA GLN A 677 17.80 36.89 24.75
C GLN A 677 17.30 37.68 25.96
N SER A 678 16.47 37.11 26.84
CA SER A 678 16.01 37.77 28.08
C SER A 678 17.08 37.77 29.18
N GLU A 679 17.85 36.69 29.35
CA GLU A 679 19.05 36.70 30.20
C GLU A 679 20.13 37.63 29.65
N VAL A 680 20.30 37.67 28.32
CA VAL A 680 21.15 38.66 27.67
C VAL A 680 20.60 40.05 27.92
N THR A 681 19.31 40.36 27.76
CA THR A 681 18.77 41.72 27.99
C THR A 681 18.90 42.19 29.45
N ALA A 682 18.72 41.29 30.42
CA ALA A 682 18.93 41.60 31.84
C ALA A 682 20.43 41.81 32.16
N ARG A 683 21.32 40.97 31.61
CA ARG A 683 22.77 41.16 31.67
C ARG A 683 23.16 42.47 31.00
N ASN A 684 22.63 42.77 29.83
CA ASN A 684 22.85 43.97 29.03
C ASN A 684 22.51 45.25 29.80
N HIS A 685 21.46 45.25 30.62
CA HIS A 685 21.12 46.42 31.45
C HIS A 685 22.10 46.60 32.62
N SER A 686 22.54 45.50 33.24
CA SER A 686 23.56 45.52 34.30
C SER A 686 24.97 45.84 33.77
N THR A 687 25.30 45.39 32.55
CA THR A 687 26.57 45.69 31.89
C THR A 687 26.55 47.08 31.26
N ALA A 688 25.39 47.59 30.81
CA ALA A 688 25.23 48.97 30.34
C ALA A 688 25.50 49.99 31.44
N THR A 689 24.98 49.75 32.64
CA THR A 689 25.21 50.60 33.80
C THR A 689 26.67 50.52 34.26
N ALA A 690 27.28 49.33 34.25
CA ALA A 690 28.71 49.16 34.51
C ALA A 690 29.60 49.82 33.44
N ALA A 691 29.25 49.73 32.16
CA ALA A 691 29.99 50.36 31.06
C ALA A 691 29.84 51.88 31.05
N ALA A 692 28.67 52.42 31.42
CA ALA A 692 28.49 53.85 31.58
C ALA A 692 29.36 54.40 32.73
N ALA A 693 29.46 53.66 33.84
CA ALA A 693 30.39 53.98 34.93
C ALA A 693 31.86 53.90 34.49
N LEU A 694 32.23 52.91 33.66
CA LEU A 694 33.57 52.79 33.09
C LEU A 694 33.90 53.86 32.05
N VAL A 695 32.92 54.36 31.28
CA VAL A 695 33.10 55.54 30.40
C VAL A 695 33.34 56.78 31.23
N GLN A 696 32.61 56.95 32.33
CA GLN A 696 32.82 58.06 33.24
C GLN A 696 34.21 57.98 33.89
N GLN A 697 34.63 56.80 34.34
CA GLN A 697 35.99 56.56 34.85
C GLN A 697 37.08 56.70 33.78
N SER A 698 36.82 56.32 32.53
CA SER A 698 37.71 56.55 31.38
C SER A 698 37.87 58.05 31.12
N ARG A 699 36.76 58.82 31.16
CA ARG A 699 36.79 60.28 31.03
C ARG A 699 37.51 60.94 32.18
N GLU A 700 37.33 60.46 33.40
CA GLU A 700 38.01 60.98 34.59
C GLU A 700 39.50 60.62 34.59
N ALA A 701 39.86 59.40 34.20
CA ALA A 701 41.25 58.96 34.02
C ALA A 701 41.96 59.73 32.88
N ALA A 702 41.22 60.08 31.83
CA ALA A 702 41.69 60.91 30.72
C ALA A 702 41.74 62.42 31.06
N ALA A 703 40.91 62.89 32.01
CA ALA A 703 40.82 64.32 32.39
C ALA A 703 41.70 64.72 33.59
N GLY A 704 42.35 63.77 34.27
CA GLY A 704 43.22 64.03 35.43
C GLY A 704 44.39 64.95 35.10
N SER A 705 44.52 66.06 35.84
CA SER A 705 45.45 67.16 35.57
C SER A 705 46.92 66.73 35.50
N GLY A 706 47.48 66.74 34.30
CA GLY A 706 48.93 66.85 34.04
C GLY A 706 49.72 65.56 33.82
N ARG A 707 49.20 64.39 34.23
CA ARG A 707 49.77 63.04 34.00
C ARG A 707 48.66 61.99 33.98
N GLY A 708 47.62 62.19 33.16
CA GLY A 708 46.66 61.12 32.89
C GLY A 708 47.38 59.93 32.26
N ASP A 709 46.93 58.71 32.55
CA ASP A 709 47.44 57.50 31.89
C ASP A 709 46.48 57.12 30.76
N PRO A 710 46.65 57.64 29.52
CA PRO A 710 45.82 57.25 28.38
C PRO A 710 45.92 55.76 28.05
N TYR A 711 46.90 55.02 28.57
CA TYR A 711 46.82 53.55 28.52
C TYR A 711 45.70 53.04 29.44
N THR A 712 45.57 53.57 30.66
CA THR A 712 44.43 53.28 31.55
C THR A 712 43.12 53.87 31.03
N GLY A 713 43.11 55.08 30.44
CA GLY A 713 41.95 55.70 29.80
C GLY A 713 41.43 54.90 28.61
N LEU A 714 42.33 54.44 27.74
CA LEU A 714 42.07 53.52 26.64
C LEU A 714 41.69 52.13 27.16
N LEU A 715 42.36 51.58 28.17
CA LEU A 715 41.99 50.30 28.79
C LEU A 715 40.60 50.36 29.41
N LEU A 716 40.22 51.47 30.07
CA LEU A 716 38.89 51.68 30.65
C LEU A 716 37.85 51.96 29.57
N ALA A 717 38.19 52.68 28.48
CA ALA A 717 37.31 52.86 27.32
C ALA A 717 37.11 51.54 26.57
N MET A 718 38.18 50.75 26.40
CA MET A 718 38.14 49.39 25.85
C MET A 718 37.40 48.46 26.78
N ARG A 719 37.59 48.57 28.10
CA ARG A 719 36.83 47.81 29.10
C ARG A 719 35.37 48.20 29.02
N ALA A 720 35.04 49.48 28.93
CA ALA A 720 33.67 49.97 28.82
C ALA A 720 33.00 49.49 27.52
N TYR A 721 33.69 49.59 26.39
CA TYR A 721 33.24 49.08 25.10
C TYR A 721 33.09 47.55 25.09
N ARG A 722 34.07 46.81 25.64
CA ARG A 722 34.01 45.34 25.79
C ARG A 722 32.99 44.89 26.83
N THR A 723 32.65 45.73 27.82
CA THR A 723 31.64 45.44 28.85
C THR A 723 30.24 45.67 28.31
N TRP A 724 29.99 46.81 27.64
CA TRP A 724 28.75 47.05 26.93
C TRP A 724 28.90 48.10 25.83
N ASP A 725 28.67 47.67 24.60
CA ASP A 725 28.83 48.50 23.42
C ASP A 725 27.62 49.45 23.22
N THR A 726 27.83 50.74 23.39
CA THR A 726 26.83 51.82 23.26
C THR A 726 27.43 52.98 22.48
N PRO A 727 26.61 53.87 21.88
CA PRO A 727 27.13 55.07 21.22
C PRO A 727 28.09 55.88 22.11
N ALA A 728 27.85 55.92 23.43
CA ALA A 728 28.71 56.59 24.39
C ALA A 728 30.04 55.87 24.63
N THR A 729 30.07 54.53 24.68
CA THR A 729 31.29 53.74 24.86
C THR A 729 32.11 53.64 23.57
N ARG A 730 31.46 53.56 22.39
CA ARG A 730 32.11 53.70 21.07
C ARG A 730 32.71 55.06 20.87
N ALA A 731 31.97 56.12 21.20
CA ALA A 731 32.49 57.48 21.08
C ALA A 731 33.70 57.69 22.01
N GLN A 732 33.65 57.14 23.23
CA GLN A 732 34.79 57.20 24.15
C GLN A 732 35.98 56.36 23.64
N LEU A 733 35.77 55.12 23.17
CA LEU A 733 36.84 54.27 22.64
C LEU A 733 37.42 54.79 21.32
N ALA A 734 36.61 55.24 20.38
CA ALA A 734 37.08 55.85 19.14
C ALA A 734 37.92 57.10 19.41
N LYS A 735 37.56 57.85 20.45
CA LYS A 735 38.33 59.00 20.93
C LYS A 735 39.69 58.60 21.52
N GLU A 736 39.79 57.45 22.18
CA GLU A 736 41.07 56.91 22.69
C GLU A 736 41.87 56.12 21.61
N TYR A 737 41.20 55.51 20.62
CA TYR A 737 41.77 54.65 19.57
C TYR A 737 42.39 55.44 18.41
N ALA A 738 41.90 56.66 18.12
CA ALA A 738 42.45 57.53 17.09
C ALA A 738 43.93 57.95 17.31
N VAL A 739 44.56 57.47 18.39
CA VAL A 739 45.89 57.87 18.86
C VAL A 739 47.07 56.95 18.36
N TYR A 740 46.91 55.73 17.77
CA TYR A 740 48.04 54.75 17.59
C TYR A 740 48.12 53.86 16.27
N GLY A 741 49.16 53.88 15.38
CA GLY A 741 49.23 53.32 13.95
C GLY A 741 49.61 51.83 13.52
N ALA A 742 49.67 51.40 12.19
CA ALA A 742 49.69 50.00 11.57
C ALA A 742 51.04 49.29 10.99
N ALA A 743 51.14 47.93 10.79
CA ALA A 743 52.39 47.05 10.67
C ALA A 743 52.49 45.94 9.54
N TYR A 744 53.67 45.24 9.29
CA TYR A 744 54.04 44.45 8.04
C TYR A 744 54.72 43.01 8.01
N ALA A 745 55.27 42.38 9.07
CA ALA A 745 55.82 40.99 9.00
C ALA A 745 55.87 40.28 10.36
N ILE A 746 55.84 38.93 10.44
CA ILE A 746 55.76 38.14 11.69
C ILE A 746 57.08 37.39 12.01
N VAL A 747 57.68 37.59 13.20
CA VAL A 747 58.90 36.90 13.69
C VAL A 747 58.67 36.28 15.08
N PRO A 748 59.01 35.00 15.33
CA PRO A 748 58.91 34.39 16.66
C PRO A 748 59.99 34.90 17.64
N ASP A 749 59.64 35.03 18.92
CA ASP A 749 60.56 35.42 19.99
C ASP A 749 61.21 34.19 20.65
N TYR A 750 62.54 34.11 20.53
CA TYR A 750 63.40 33.08 21.10
C TYR A 750 64.04 33.58 22.40
N GLY A 751 63.22 33.75 23.45
CA GLY A 751 63.63 33.82 24.86
C GLY A 751 64.80 34.75 25.24
N THR A 752 64.48 35.92 25.80
CA THR A 752 65.32 36.82 26.64
C THR A 752 66.67 37.34 26.09
N ALA A 753 67.24 36.77 25.03
CA ALA A 753 68.32 37.38 24.23
C ALA A 753 67.80 38.04 22.95
N ALA A 754 66.48 37.95 22.70
CA ALA A 754 65.85 38.25 21.42
C ALA A 754 65.72 39.74 21.09
N GLY A 755 65.79 40.66 22.06
CA GLY A 755 65.73 42.11 21.76
C GLY A 755 66.84 42.55 20.79
N ASP A 756 68.02 41.95 20.94
CA ASP A 756 69.17 42.21 20.08
C ASP A 756 69.06 41.51 18.73
N THR A 757 68.46 40.32 18.69
CA THR A 757 68.23 39.54 17.47
C THR A 757 67.14 40.19 16.60
N VAL A 758 66.08 40.71 17.20
CA VAL A 758 64.98 41.40 16.51
C VAL A 758 65.46 42.74 15.94
N ALA A 759 66.29 43.48 16.68
CA ALA A 759 66.95 44.69 16.18
C ALA A 759 67.88 44.37 15.00
N ALA A 760 68.74 43.35 15.12
CA ALA A 760 69.64 42.92 14.05
C ALA A 760 68.90 42.45 12.79
N LEU A 761 67.76 41.74 12.95
CA LEU A 761 66.92 41.31 11.84
C LEU A 761 66.18 42.49 11.18
N SER A 762 65.76 43.50 11.95
CA SER A 762 65.14 44.73 11.44
C SER A 762 66.14 45.53 10.61
N ASP A 763 67.39 45.63 11.05
CA ASP A 763 68.48 46.27 10.30
C ASP A 763 68.83 45.47 9.03
N LEU A 764 68.90 44.13 9.10
CA LEU A 764 69.12 43.29 7.92
C LEU A 764 68.00 43.40 6.87
N ALA A 765 66.74 43.41 7.32
CA ALA A 765 65.57 43.48 6.44
C ALA A 765 65.42 44.84 5.75
N THR A 766 66.06 45.88 6.30
CA THR A 766 66.11 47.20 5.67
C THR A 766 67.17 47.27 4.57
N ASP A 767 68.32 46.61 4.73
CA ASP A 767 69.45 46.65 3.80
C ASP A 767 69.45 45.57 2.69
N ALA A 768 69.11 44.31 2.99
CA ALA A 768 69.43 43.18 2.09
C ALA A 768 68.28 42.72 1.17
N GLY A 769 67.09 43.29 1.26
CA GLY A 769 65.91 42.69 0.63
C GLY A 769 65.50 41.37 1.30
N SER A 770 64.26 40.95 1.07
CA SER A 770 63.54 39.85 1.74
C SER A 770 64.37 38.78 2.49
N THR A 771 64.18 38.65 3.81
CA THR A 771 64.67 37.51 4.59
C THR A 771 63.93 36.23 4.18
N LEU A 772 64.66 35.16 3.87
CA LEU A 772 64.09 33.91 3.35
C LEU A 772 63.89 32.83 4.43
N ALA A 773 64.82 32.71 5.38
CA ALA A 773 64.73 31.68 6.43
C ALA A 773 65.51 32.07 7.70
N VAL A 774 65.09 31.54 8.85
CA VAL A 774 65.76 31.69 10.16
C VAL A 774 65.82 30.31 10.85
N SER A 775 66.94 29.98 11.49
CA SER A 775 67.11 28.74 12.25
C SER A 775 66.20 28.68 13.49
N ALA A 776 65.91 27.47 13.99
CA ALA A 776 65.00 27.27 15.13
C ALA A 776 65.51 27.89 16.45
N ASP A 777 66.82 28.15 16.55
CA ASP A 777 67.43 28.80 17.69
C ASP A 777 67.54 30.33 17.52
N GLY A 778 67.10 30.87 16.39
CA GLY A 778 67.15 32.30 16.06
C GLY A 778 68.57 32.85 15.88
N ARG A 779 69.60 31.99 15.80
CA ARG A 779 71.01 32.42 15.75
C ARG A 779 71.55 32.57 14.34
N VAL A 780 70.86 32.03 13.33
CA VAL A 780 71.25 32.10 11.93
C VAL A 780 70.07 32.59 11.10
N ALA A 781 70.29 33.60 10.27
CA ALA A 781 69.34 34.04 9.25
C ALA A 781 69.96 33.89 7.86
N ILE A 782 69.09 33.68 6.88
CA ILE A 782 69.47 33.62 5.48
C ILE A 782 68.69 34.69 4.73
N THR A 783 69.45 35.56 4.08
CA THR A 783 68.91 36.57 3.17
C THR A 783 69.36 36.24 1.76
N ARG A 784 68.58 36.72 0.80
CA ARG A 784 68.97 36.74 -0.60
C ARG A 784 69.03 38.20 -1.00
N ASP A 785 70.21 38.61 -1.43
CA ASP A 785 70.39 39.97 -1.92
C ASP A 785 69.71 40.15 -3.29
N ASP A 786 69.65 41.40 -3.73
CA ASP A 786 69.14 41.80 -5.04
C ASP A 786 69.89 41.14 -6.22
N LYS A 787 71.13 40.69 -6.00
CA LYS A 787 71.98 39.99 -6.98
C LYS A 787 71.81 38.47 -6.98
N SER A 788 70.84 37.95 -6.23
CA SER A 788 70.58 36.52 -6.09
C SER A 788 71.73 35.72 -5.47
N GLU A 789 72.61 36.36 -4.72
CA GLU A 789 73.55 35.70 -3.84
C GLU A 789 72.89 35.37 -2.50
N VAL A 790 73.32 34.26 -1.93
CA VAL A 790 72.84 33.78 -0.64
C VAL A 790 73.83 34.22 0.42
N GLU A 791 73.34 34.98 1.39
CA GLU A 791 74.10 35.40 2.54
C GLU A 791 73.61 34.68 3.80
N VAL A 792 74.55 34.04 4.49
CA VAL A 792 74.29 33.39 5.77
C VAL A 792 74.78 34.31 6.88
N TRP A 793 73.86 34.74 7.72
CA TRP A 793 74.09 35.69 8.80
C TRP A 793 74.09 35.00 10.13
N ARG A 794 75.17 35.16 10.91
CA ARG A 794 75.19 34.71 12.31
C ARG A 794 74.77 35.87 13.21
N LEU A 795 73.56 35.77 13.74
CA LEU A 795 72.89 36.82 14.53
C LEU A 795 73.41 36.92 15.98
N ALA A 796 74.15 35.92 16.45
CA ALA A 796 74.77 35.93 17.78
C ALA A 796 76.08 36.77 17.86
N ALA A 797 76.61 37.26 16.73
CA ALA A 797 77.79 38.12 16.69
C ALA A 797 77.38 39.60 16.74
N ARG A 798 78.19 40.47 17.36
CA ARG A 798 77.99 41.93 17.35
C ARG A 798 79.22 42.63 16.72
N PRO A 799 79.09 43.32 15.57
CA PRO A 799 77.89 43.40 14.73
C PRO A 799 77.53 42.04 14.09
N PRO A 800 76.26 41.82 13.68
CA PRO A 800 75.87 40.62 12.95
C PRO A 800 76.77 40.45 11.73
N SER A 801 77.40 39.29 11.59
CA SER A 801 78.36 39.03 10.52
C SER A 801 77.71 38.20 9.44
N GLY A 802 77.56 38.79 8.25
CA GLY A 802 77.19 38.08 7.03
C GLY A 802 78.39 37.38 6.42
N THR A 803 78.17 36.23 5.79
CA THR A 803 79.14 35.62 4.89
C THR A 803 78.40 35.29 3.61
N SER A 804 78.73 35.99 2.52
CA SER A 804 78.25 35.59 1.19
C SER A 804 78.85 34.23 0.86
N THR A 805 78.00 33.36 0.35
CA THR A 805 78.42 32.06 -0.17
C THR A 805 79.02 32.18 -1.59
N GLY A 806 78.97 33.37 -2.21
CA GLY A 806 79.55 33.73 -3.50
C GLY A 806 79.05 32.90 -4.67
N ARG A 807 77.92 32.21 -4.51
CA ARG A 807 77.38 31.26 -5.48
C ARG A 807 75.89 31.51 -5.64
N SER A 808 75.49 31.78 -6.88
CA SER A 808 74.07 31.74 -7.28
C SER A 808 73.58 30.29 -7.18
N ALA A 809 72.99 29.98 -6.03
CA ALA A 809 72.41 28.68 -5.71
C ALA A 809 71.07 28.94 -5.03
N GLU A 810 70.10 28.05 -5.26
CA GLU A 810 68.80 28.16 -4.61
C GLU A 810 68.93 27.58 -3.20
N VAL A 811 68.83 28.43 -2.17
CA VAL A 811 68.69 27.97 -0.78
C VAL A 811 67.34 27.32 -0.64
N THR A 812 67.35 26.13 -0.08
CA THR A 812 66.19 25.24 -0.10
C THR A 812 65.86 24.68 1.27
N ALA A 813 66.82 24.60 2.21
CA ALA A 813 66.55 24.23 3.60
C ALA A 813 67.66 24.64 4.59
N VAL A 814 67.31 24.80 5.87
CA VAL A 814 68.23 25.03 7.01
C VAL A 814 68.00 23.94 8.07
N SER A 815 69.06 23.41 8.69
CA SER A 815 68.91 22.43 9.77
C SER A 815 68.26 23.07 10.99
N PRO A 816 67.52 22.31 11.82
CA PRO A 816 66.85 22.86 13.00
C PRO A 816 67.80 23.59 13.96
N ASP A 817 69.03 23.09 14.12
CA ASP A 817 70.06 23.68 14.98
C ASP A 817 70.88 24.80 14.31
N GLY A 818 70.50 25.22 13.09
CA GLY A 818 71.15 26.27 12.32
C GLY A 818 72.58 25.96 11.87
N SER A 819 73.06 24.74 12.08
CA SER A 819 74.45 24.37 11.80
C SER A 819 74.75 24.06 10.35
N LEU A 820 73.73 23.65 9.58
CA LEU A 820 73.85 23.26 8.19
C LEU A 820 72.82 24.01 7.33
N VAL A 821 73.27 24.51 6.19
CA VAL A 821 72.41 25.11 5.15
C VAL A 821 72.54 24.26 3.89
N ALA A 822 71.41 23.75 3.39
CA ALA A 822 71.36 23.01 2.15
C ALA A 822 71.09 23.94 0.96
N MET A 823 71.96 23.85 -0.04
CA MET A 823 71.89 24.63 -1.26
C MET A 823 71.89 23.70 -2.46
N ALA A 824 70.94 23.88 -3.38
CA ALA A 824 70.94 23.16 -4.65
C ALA A 824 71.36 24.08 -5.78
N ARG A 825 72.17 23.53 -6.69
CA ARG A 825 72.44 24.16 -7.98
C ARG A 825 71.48 23.58 -9.02
N GLY A 826 70.42 24.32 -9.32
CA GLY A 826 69.59 24.08 -10.51
C GLY A 826 70.25 24.70 -11.75
N THR A 827 70.12 24.07 -12.92
CA THR A 827 70.49 24.68 -14.20
C THR A 827 69.61 25.90 -14.43
N GLY A 828 70.14 27.10 -14.21
CA GLY A 828 69.38 28.36 -14.31
C GLY A 828 68.97 28.70 -15.74
N TYR A 829 67.87 29.43 -15.88
CA TYR A 829 67.51 30.18 -17.08
C TYR A 829 68.20 31.55 -17.03
N SER A 830 68.74 32.03 -18.15
CA SER A 830 69.25 33.41 -18.25
C SER A 830 68.10 34.43 -18.18
N GLU A 831 68.39 35.70 -17.91
CA GLU A 831 67.41 36.80 -17.85
C GLU A 831 66.56 36.97 -19.14
N THR A 832 66.96 36.35 -20.25
CA THR A 832 66.20 36.32 -21.53
C THR A 832 65.44 35.01 -21.76
N GLY A 833 65.36 34.13 -20.77
CA GLY A 833 64.56 32.90 -20.80
C GLY A 833 65.22 31.71 -21.52
N SER A 834 66.51 31.77 -21.85
CA SER A 834 67.25 30.63 -22.42
C SER A 834 67.92 29.78 -21.33
N MET A 835 67.83 28.45 -21.46
CA MET A 835 68.35 27.47 -20.49
C MET A 835 69.89 27.41 -20.57
N LEU A 836 70.59 27.59 -19.44
CA LEU A 836 72.05 27.40 -19.38
C LEU A 836 72.35 25.89 -19.27
N GLU A 837 72.85 25.28 -20.34
CA GLU A 837 73.39 23.90 -20.32
C GLU A 837 74.69 23.84 -19.52
N GLY A 838 74.57 23.67 -18.19
CA GLY A 838 75.69 23.27 -17.35
C GLY A 838 75.88 21.76 -17.44
N GLN A 839 77.00 21.30 -18.00
CA GLN A 839 77.39 19.88 -17.95
C GLN A 839 77.73 19.46 -16.51
N GLY A 840 76.73 18.97 -15.80
CA GLY A 840 76.85 18.42 -14.46
C GLY A 840 75.45 18.22 -13.86
N GLY A 841 75.14 17.00 -13.42
CA GLY A 841 73.86 16.73 -12.76
C GLY A 841 73.63 17.62 -11.53
N PRO A 842 72.40 17.69 -11.02
CA PRO A 842 72.08 18.54 -9.87
C PRO A 842 72.92 18.11 -8.66
N THR A 843 73.63 19.07 -8.08
CA THR A 843 74.49 18.85 -6.92
C THR A 843 73.86 19.57 -5.73
N VAL A 844 73.76 18.86 -4.60
CA VAL A 844 73.37 19.43 -3.31
C VAL A 844 74.63 19.71 -2.52
N THR A 845 74.82 20.95 -2.09
CA THR A 845 75.94 21.38 -1.26
C THR A 845 75.42 21.76 0.12
N LEU A 846 76.04 21.20 1.16
CA LEU A 846 75.84 21.62 2.54
C LEU A 846 76.88 22.67 2.90
N TYR A 847 76.45 23.80 3.42
CA TYR A 847 77.29 24.79 4.05
C TYR A 847 77.18 24.67 5.55
N ASP A 848 78.30 24.35 6.20
CA ASP A 848 78.40 24.32 7.65
C ASP A 848 78.60 25.75 8.17
N THR A 849 77.61 26.24 8.91
CA THR A 849 77.61 27.61 9.41
C THR A 849 78.62 27.82 10.52
N ARG A 850 79.10 26.77 11.19
CA ARG A 850 80.10 26.82 12.27
C ARG A 850 81.51 26.86 11.69
N THR A 851 81.81 25.97 10.75
CA THR A 851 83.15 25.83 10.15
C THR A 851 83.35 26.66 8.88
N ARG A 852 82.28 27.19 8.28
CA ARG A 852 82.24 27.85 6.97
C ARG A 852 82.72 26.96 5.82
N ALA A 853 82.81 25.65 6.04
CA ALA A 853 83.18 24.69 5.01
C ALA A 853 81.95 24.31 4.17
N THR A 854 82.17 24.01 2.90
CA THR A 854 81.15 23.42 2.02
C THR A 854 81.45 21.95 1.78
N ARG A 855 80.42 21.11 1.83
CA ARG A 855 80.48 19.69 1.52
C ARG A 855 79.41 19.35 0.50
N THR A 856 79.81 18.83 -0.65
CA THR A 856 78.87 18.33 -1.67
C THR A 856 78.39 16.92 -1.30
N LEU A 857 77.09 16.69 -1.36
CA LEU A 857 76.47 15.38 -1.15
C LEU A 857 76.57 14.51 -2.42
N GLN A 858 76.55 13.19 -2.25
CA GLN A 858 76.62 12.24 -3.36
C GLN A 858 75.43 12.45 -4.33
N SER A 859 75.73 12.65 -5.62
CA SER A 859 74.72 12.75 -6.67
C SER A 859 74.20 11.37 -7.09
N PRO A 860 72.89 11.22 -7.42
CA PRO A 860 72.34 9.98 -7.96
C PRO A 860 73.00 9.64 -9.30
N GLY A 861 73.73 8.52 -9.38
CA GLY A 861 74.39 8.07 -10.61
C GLY A 861 75.93 8.11 -10.58
N GLN A 862 76.56 8.63 -9.52
CA GLN A 862 78.01 8.48 -9.30
C GLN A 862 78.31 7.36 -8.30
N GLY A 863 78.82 6.24 -8.79
CA GLY A 863 79.59 5.26 -8.01
C GLY A 863 78.84 4.44 -6.96
N ASP A 864 77.77 3.74 -7.34
CA ASP A 864 77.22 2.66 -6.52
C ASP A 864 77.34 1.30 -7.27
N PRO A 865 78.08 0.31 -6.74
CA PRO A 865 78.28 -1.02 -7.34
C PRO A 865 77.03 -1.92 -7.20
N GLY A 866 75.86 -1.37 -7.51
CA GLY A 866 74.56 -2.05 -7.53
C GLY A 866 73.57 -1.47 -8.56
N ALA A 867 74.00 -0.48 -9.36
CA ALA A 867 73.17 0.14 -10.40
C ALA A 867 73.17 -0.65 -11.73
N THR A 868 73.26 -1.99 -11.66
CA THR A 868 72.93 -2.89 -12.78
C THR A 868 71.73 -3.74 -12.36
N SER A 869 70.65 -3.65 -13.16
CA SER A 869 69.39 -4.39 -13.04
C SER A 869 68.50 -4.09 -11.82
N LEU A 870 67.72 -2.99 -11.90
CA LEU A 870 66.38 -3.03 -11.29
C LEU A 870 65.51 -3.97 -12.17
N PRO A 871 64.83 -4.98 -11.62
CA PRO A 871 64.10 -5.97 -12.40
C PRO A 871 63.02 -5.34 -13.29
N SER A 872 63.00 -5.77 -14.56
CA SER A 872 62.07 -5.36 -15.63
C SER A 872 60.58 -5.67 -15.37
N ALA A 873 60.21 -6.09 -14.14
CA ALA A 873 58.87 -6.55 -13.77
C ALA A 873 57.95 -5.46 -13.17
N LEU A 874 58.38 -4.19 -13.17
CA LEU A 874 57.53 -3.03 -12.83
C LEU A 874 57.19 -2.16 -14.07
N ALA A 875 57.35 -2.72 -15.27
CA ALA A 875 56.99 -2.09 -16.53
C ALA A 875 55.49 -2.30 -16.85
N SER A 876 54.67 -1.33 -16.48
CA SER A 876 53.44 -0.98 -17.22
C SER A 876 53.67 0.40 -17.85
N PRO A 877 53.01 0.72 -18.99
CA PRO A 877 53.63 1.46 -20.08
C PRO A 877 53.97 2.91 -19.72
N PRO A 878 55.05 3.47 -20.31
CA PRO A 878 55.32 4.89 -20.19
C PRO A 878 54.18 5.70 -20.82
N VAL A 879 53.67 6.69 -20.08
CA VAL A 879 52.99 7.83 -20.71
C VAL A 879 53.95 8.37 -21.79
N PRO A 880 53.51 8.64 -23.03
CA PRO A 880 54.40 9.11 -24.07
C PRO A 880 54.92 10.49 -23.68
N ILE A 881 56.17 10.55 -23.22
CA ILE A 881 56.94 11.79 -23.20
C ILE A 881 57.41 11.95 -24.65
N PRO A 882 57.17 13.10 -25.32
CA PRO A 882 57.64 13.33 -26.67
C PRO A 882 59.13 13.04 -26.78
N SER A 883 59.50 12.21 -27.76
CA SER A 883 60.88 11.86 -28.09
C SER A 883 61.70 13.14 -28.29
N GLY A 884 62.65 13.40 -27.39
CA GLY A 884 63.58 14.54 -27.46
C GLY A 884 63.66 15.42 -26.21
N ALA A 885 62.79 15.23 -25.20
CA ALA A 885 62.84 16.03 -23.98
C ALA A 885 63.72 15.38 -22.89
N THR A 886 64.94 15.88 -22.70
CA THR A 886 65.69 15.72 -21.46
C THR A 886 64.91 16.41 -20.34
N VAL A 887 64.22 15.64 -19.50
CA VAL A 887 63.56 16.22 -18.31
C VAL A 887 64.65 16.73 -17.38
N PRO A 888 64.69 18.03 -17.04
CA PRO A 888 65.69 18.55 -16.13
C PRO A 888 65.51 17.90 -14.76
N THR A 889 66.58 17.33 -14.21
CA THR A 889 66.61 16.94 -12.80
C THR A 889 66.79 18.19 -11.93
N THR A 890 65.75 19.01 -11.79
CA THR A 890 65.69 20.08 -10.78
C THR A 890 65.09 19.52 -9.49
N TYR A 891 65.67 19.91 -8.35
CA TYR A 891 65.10 19.59 -7.04
C TYR A 891 63.86 20.47 -6.82
N GLN A 892 62.70 19.84 -6.56
CA GLN A 892 61.44 20.54 -6.34
C GLN A 892 61.28 21.03 -4.89
N GLY A 893 62.11 20.52 -3.97
CA GLY A 893 62.16 20.94 -2.58
C GLY A 893 63.13 20.07 -1.77
N MET A 894 63.56 20.59 -0.62
CA MET A 894 64.41 19.89 0.35
C MET A 894 63.93 20.13 1.78
N ALA A 895 64.13 19.15 2.66
CA ALA A 895 63.81 19.27 4.08
C ALA A 895 64.80 18.44 4.92
N PHE A 896 65.25 19.00 6.05
CA PHE A 896 65.99 18.25 7.07
C PHE A 896 65.03 17.46 7.96
N ASP A 897 65.49 16.32 8.48
CA ASP A 897 64.75 15.62 9.54
C ASP A 897 64.83 16.40 10.87
N PRO A 898 63.91 16.18 11.83
CA PRO A 898 63.90 16.93 13.09
C PRO A 898 65.22 16.85 13.88
N GLY A 899 65.97 15.76 13.72
CA GLY A 899 67.28 15.57 14.35
C GLY A 899 68.46 16.22 13.61
N GLY A 900 68.26 16.77 12.40
CA GLY A 900 69.33 17.35 11.58
C GLY A 900 70.38 16.35 11.10
N THR A 901 70.06 15.05 11.10
CA THR A 901 70.96 13.94 10.73
C THR A 901 70.74 13.45 9.30
N ARG A 902 69.58 13.74 8.73
CA ARG A 902 69.20 13.36 7.36
C ARG A 902 68.65 14.54 6.60
N LEU A 903 68.89 14.55 5.29
CA LEU A 903 68.30 15.50 4.34
C LEU A 903 67.49 14.71 3.32
N ALA A 904 66.25 15.13 3.05
CA ALA A 904 65.45 14.61 1.96
C ALA A 904 65.30 15.65 0.84
N ALA A 905 65.43 15.23 -0.42
CA ALA A 905 65.09 16.02 -1.58
C ALA A 905 64.09 15.29 -2.49
N LEU A 906 63.15 16.04 -3.04
CA LEU A 906 62.21 15.54 -4.04
C LEU A 906 62.65 15.98 -5.43
N THR A 907 62.68 15.03 -6.37
CA THR A 907 62.91 15.26 -7.80
C THR A 907 61.74 14.71 -8.62
N ALA A 908 61.70 14.98 -9.92
CA ALA A 908 60.78 14.36 -10.88
C ALA A 908 60.84 12.82 -10.82
N GLY A 909 60.00 12.21 -9.99
CA GLY A 909 59.72 10.79 -9.85
C GLY A 909 60.24 10.16 -8.56
N ARG A 910 61.09 10.86 -7.80
CA ARG A 910 61.91 10.23 -6.76
C ARG A 910 62.11 11.12 -5.53
N LEU A 911 62.10 10.49 -4.36
CA LEU A 911 62.60 11.05 -3.12
C LEU A 911 63.97 10.46 -2.84
N ILE A 912 64.95 11.32 -2.58
CA ILE A 912 66.32 10.93 -2.22
C ILE A 912 66.55 11.38 -0.78
N VAL A 913 66.99 10.45 0.08
CA VAL A 913 67.32 10.73 1.48
C VAL A 913 68.80 10.46 1.70
N TRP A 914 69.55 11.48 2.10
CA TRP A 914 70.96 11.37 2.47
C TRP A 914 71.12 11.21 3.98
N ASP A 915 72.08 10.40 4.37
CA ASP A 915 72.64 10.39 5.72
C ASP A 915 73.77 11.43 5.77
N LEU A 916 73.63 12.45 6.61
CA LEU A 916 74.55 13.58 6.65
C LEU A 916 75.86 13.24 7.35
N ALA A 917 75.91 12.19 8.16
CA ALA A 917 77.15 11.77 8.83
C ALA A 917 78.20 11.34 7.79
N ASN A 918 77.80 10.52 6.82
CA ASN A 918 78.69 9.99 5.79
C ASN A 918 78.49 10.63 4.40
N GLY A 919 77.47 11.48 4.22
CA GLY A 919 77.18 12.19 2.98
C GLY A 919 76.71 11.29 1.83
N ARG A 920 76.40 10.02 2.13
CA ARG A 920 75.92 9.02 1.18
C ARG A 920 74.41 9.01 1.11
N ILE A 921 73.91 8.51 -0.02
CA ILE A 921 72.48 8.28 -0.19
C ILE A 921 72.08 7.09 0.68
N GLY A 922 71.29 7.34 1.73
CA GLY A 922 70.75 6.28 2.60
C GLY A 922 69.55 5.59 1.99
N LYS A 923 68.74 6.30 1.17
CA LYS A 923 67.54 5.73 0.54
C LYS A 923 67.12 6.48 -0.72
N ILE A 924 66.68 5.76 -1.75
CA ILE A 924 65.98 6.32 -2.92
C ILE A 924 64.62 5.62 -3.05
N MET A 925 63.56 6.41 -3.18
CA MET A 925 62.20 5.89 -3.29
C MET A 925 61.47 6.52 -4.47
N ARG A 926 60.58 5.74 -5.12
CA ARG A 926 59.69 6.27 -6.15
C ARG A 926 58.45 6.85 -5.49
N VAL A 927 58.16 8.11 -5.79
CA VAL A 927 56.93 8.79 -5.34
C VAL A 927 56.02 8.94 -6.57
N PRO A 928 54.87 8.25 -6.64
CA PRO A 928 53.90 8.44 -7.72
C PRO A 928 53.47 9.90 -7.80
N ASN A 929 53.29 10.44 -9.01
CA ASN A 929 52.79 11.80 -9.26
C ASN A 929 53.64 12.94 -8.65
N SER A 930 54.93 12.69 -8.41
CA SER A 930 55.88 13.69 -7.88
C SER A 930 55.99 14.97 -8.71
N LEU A 931 55.72 14.92 -10.02
CA LEU A 931 55.77 16.10 -10.90
C LEU A 931 54.80 17.21 -10.46
N GLU A 932 53.74 16.86 -9.71
CA GLU A 932 52.71 17.77 -9.19
C GLU A 932 52.67 17.80 -7.65
N THR A 933 53.70 17.28 -6.96
CA THR A 933 53.79 17.33 -5.49
C THR A 933 54.39 18.67 -5.06
N TYR A 934 53.57 19.52 -4.44
CA TYR A 934 53.92 20.93 -4.15
C TYR A 934 54.75 21.13 -2.88
N ARG A 935 54.59 20.25 -1.86
CA ARG A 935 55.27 20.33 -0.55
C ARG A 935 55.42 18.95 0.09
N PHE A 936 56.50 18.77 0.86
CA PHE A 936 56.73 17.60 1.71
C PHE A 936 57.47 17.98 3.00
N PHE A 937 57.30 17.18 4.06
CA PHE A 937 57.96 17.39 5.34
C PHE A 937 58.18 16.07 6.07
N PHE A 938 59.21 16.01 6.92
CA PHE A 938 59.41 14.89 7.84
C PHE A 938 58.36 14.93 8.95
N GLY A 939 57.92 13.75 9.38
CA GLY A 939 57.20 13.57 10.60
C GLY A 939 58.07 13.88 11.82
N PRO A 940 57.45 14.18 12.97
CA PRO A 940 58.14 14.53 14.22
C PRO A 940 58.96 13.35 14.79
N ASP A 941 58.58 12.14 14.41
CA ASP A 941 59.27 10.89 14.73
C ASP A 941 60.57 10.69 13.92
N GLY A 942 60.83 11.54 12.91
CA GLY A 942 61.92 11.40 11.94
C GLY A 942 61.81 10.13 11.08
N ARG A 943 60.80 9.29 11.29
CA ARG A 943 60.62 8.00 10.62
C ARG A 943 59.52 8.06 9.58
N SER A 944 58.60 8.99 9.72
CA SER A 944 57.52 9.23 8.77
C SER A 944 57.87 10.38 7.83
N LEU A 945 57.38 10.33 6.60
CA LEU A 945 57.38 11.45 5.66
C LEU A 945 55.95 11.74 5.23
N ILE A 946 55.60 13.01 5.10
CA ILE A 946 54.27 13.46 4.69
C ILE A 946 54.38 14.24 3.39
N THR A 947 53.59 13.85 2.39
CA THR A 947 53.57 14.46 1.06
C THR A 947 52.15 14.88 0.70
N LEU A 948 52.01 16.01 0.02
CA LEU A 948 50.72 16.52 -0.43
C LEU A 948 50.68 16.54 -1.97
N SER A 949 49.81 15.71 -2.56
CA SER A 949 49.79 15.42 -4.00
C SER A 949 48.37 15.31 -4.55
N PRO A 950 48.09 15.69 -5.82
CA PRO A 950 46.77 15.55 -6.40
C PRO A 950 46.31 14.09 -6.53
N VAL A 951 45.01 13.85 -6.35
CA VAL A 951 44.38 12.54 -6.49
C VAL A 951 44.01 12.31 -7.95
N ILE A 952 44.82 11.52 -8.66
CA ILE A 952 44.50 11.07 -10.02
C ILE A 952 43.80 9.70 -9.91
N PRO A 953 42.56 9.54 -10.41
CA PRO A 953 41.87 8.26 -10.39
C PRO A 953 42.69 7.21 -11.15
N THR A 954 43.03 6.11 -10.48
CA THR A 954 43.60 4.93 -11.15
C THR A 954 42.54 4.33 -12.07
N GLY A 955 42.58 4.70 -13.35
CA GLY A 955 41.67 4.17 -14.38
C GLY A 955 41.19 5.24 -15.35
N GLY A 956 42.08 5.74 -16.21
CA GLY A 956 41.81 6.13 -17.61
C GLY A 956 40.61 7.02 -17.99
N ALA A 957 39.90 7.65 -17.06
CA ALA A 957 38.77 8.51 -17.36
C ALA A 957 38.93 9.87 -16.66
N LEU A 958 39.23 10.90 -17.45
CA LEU A 958 39.09 12.30 -17.08
C LEU A 958 37.60 12.59 -16.83
N LEU A 959 37.12 12.37 -15.62
CA LEU A 959 35.87 12.96 -15.16
C LEU A 959 36.12 14.47 -15.02
N LYS A 960 35.50 15.24 -15.92
CA LYS A 960 35.31 16.69 -15.75
C LYS A 960 34.59 16.92 -14.41
N GLY A 961 35.35 17.39 -13.42
CA GLY A 961 34.86 17.86 -12.11
C GLY A 961 35.14 16.88 -10.97
N GLY A 962 36.27 17.04 -10.27
CA GLY A 962 36.50 16.38 -8.97
C GLY A 962 37.94 15.98 -8.60
N GLY A 963 38.97 16.70 -9.02
CA GLY A 963 40.35 16.42 -8.55
C GLY A 963 40.60 17.06 -7.19
N GLY A 964 40.70 16.24 -6.13
CA GLY A 964 41.12 16.66 -4.79
C GLY A 964 42.62 16.49 -4.55
N TYR A 965 43.14 16.96 -3.41
CA TYR A 965 44.53 16.72 -2.98
C TYR A 965 44.58 15.69 -1.85
N ALA A 966 45.49 14.72 -1.92
CA ALA A 966 45.71 13.74 -0.85
C ALA A 966 46.92 14.10 -0.01
N VAL A 967 46.74 14.04 1.32
CA VAL A 967 47.83 14.01 2.30
C VAL A 967 48.22 12.55 2.50
N THR A 968 49.43 12.19 2.08
CA THR A 968 49.94 10.83 2.12
C THR A 968 51.10 10.74 3.10
N THR A 969 51.10 9.71 3.93
CA THR A 969 52.19 9.40 4.87
C THR A 969 52.99 8.19 4.37
N TRP A 970 54.29 8.20 4.58
CA TRP A 970 55.25 7.19 4.17
C TRP A 970 56.12 6.79 5.36
N ASP A 971 56.27 5.49 5.65
CA ASP A 971 57.18 5.00 6.70
C ASP A 971 58.58 4.75 6.11
N LEU A 972 59.55 5.58 6.47
CA LEU A 972 60.93 5.48 5.99
C LEU A 972 61.68 4.27 6.57
N GLY A 973 61.14 3.56 7.57
CA GLY A 973 61.72 2.35 8.13
C GLY A 973 61.52 1.08 7.29
N GLU A 974 60.53 1.05 6.37
CA GLU A 974 60.28 -0.10 5.51
C GLU A 974 61.21 -0.12 4.30
N ALA A 975 61.68 -1.29 3.85
CA ALA A 975 62.54 -1.38 2.65
C ALA A 975 61.86 -0.84 1.38
N ALA A 976 60.53 -0.98 1.29
CA ALA A 976 59.70 -0.46 0.20
C ALA A 976 58.44 0.20 0.79
N PRO A 977 58.52 1.49 1.21
CA PRO A 977 57.43 2.14 1.94
C PRO A 977 56.18 2.26 1.09
N ARG A 978 55.05 1.78 1.62
CA ARG A 978 53.76 1.91 0.95
C ARG A 978 53.11 3.26 1.27
N PRO A 979 52.59 4.00 0.27
CA PRO A 979 51.87 5.24 0.53
C PRO A 979 50.59 4.93 1.31
N ARG A 980 50.39 5.62 2.44
CA ARG A 980 49.13 5.58 3.18
C ARG A 980 48.48 6.95 3.10
N ILE A 981 47.43 7.06 2.30
CA ILE A 981 46.59 8.27 2.23
C ILE A 981 45.87 8.41 3.57
N VAL A 982 46.12 9.52 4.25
CA VAL A 982 45.55 9.84 5.56
C VAL A 982 44.33 10.75 5.43
N LEU A 983 44.33 11.62 4.41
CA LEU A 983 43.27 12.59 4.20
C LEU A 983 43.16 12.93 2.70
N THR A 984 41.93 13.04 2.20
CA THR A 984 41.64 13.60 0.88
C THR A 984 40.93 14.93 1.05
N LEU A 985 41.55 16.00 0.57
CA LEU A 985 41.07 17.38 0.59
C LEU A 985 40.18 17.63 -0.62
N PRO A 986 38.96 18.19 -0.43
CA PRO A 986 37.97 18.40 -1.49
C PRO A 986 38.23 19.70 -2.28
N TRP A 987 39.49 20.03 -2.56
CA TRP A 987 39.89 21.27 -3.20
C TRP A 987 40.26 21.04 -4.67
N THR A 988 39.71 21.87 -5.55
CA THR A 988 39.91 21.77 -7.01
C THR A 988 41.17 22.46 -7.54
N ALA A 989 41.90 23.17 -6.67
CA ALA A 989 43.15 23.87 -6.99
C ALA A 989 44.20 23.58 -5.92
N SER A 990 45.48 23.79 -6.25
CA SER A 990 46.59 23.61 -5.29
C SER A 990 46.34 24.44 -4.02
N PRO A 991 46.61 23.90 -2.82
CA PRO A 991 46.66 24.71 -1.61
C PRO A 991 47.57 25.91 -1.83
N ALA A 992 47.18 27.06 -1.30
CA ALA A 992 47.99 28.27 -1.39
C ALA A 992 49.12 28.26 -0.36
N GLU A 993 48.83 27.84 0.88
CA GLU A 993 49.80 27.78 1.97
C GLU A 993 49.54 26.59 2.92
N THR A 994 50.61 26.07 3.52
CA THR A 994 50.54 24.91 4.45
C THR A 994 51.53 25.05 5.61
N ALA A 995 51.11 24.69 6.83
CA ALA A 995 51.97 24.69 8.01
C ALA A 995 51.74 23.43 8.86
N VAL A 996 52.78 22.95 9.52
CA VAL A 996 52.73 21.74 10.37
C VAL A 996 53.07 22.15 11.79
N SER A 997 52.38 21.56 12.76
CA SER A 997 52.67 21.82 14.17
C SER A 997 54.05 21.28 14.54
N ALA A 998 54.62 21.88 15.57
CA ALA A 998 55.91 21.53 16.13
C ALA A 998 56.08 20.06 16.51
N ASP A 999 55.04 19.51 17.12
CA ASP A 999 54.93 18.12 17.54
C ASP A 999 54.55 17.19 16.38
N GLY A 1000 54.39 17.72 15.17
CA GLY A 1000 53.95 17.04 13.95
C GLY A 1000 52.59 16.37 14.03
N GLY A 1001 51.81 16.67 15.08
CA GLY A 1001 50.48 16.12 15.33
C GLY A 1001 49.36 16.87 14.63
N ALA A 1002 49.63 17.99 13.97
CA ALA A 1002 48.65 18.76 13.23
C ALA A 1002 49.20 19.39 11.95
N LEU A 1003 48.33 19.53 10.94
CA LEU A 1003 48.60 20.13 9.65
C LEU A 1003 47.53 21.19 9.36
N ALA A 1004 47.94 22.44 9.22
CA ALA A 1004 47.12 23.54 8.74
C ALA A 1004 47.31 23.71 7.23
N VAL A 1005 46.21 23.95 6.55
CA VAL A 1005 46.17 24.02 5.09
C VAL A 1005 45.20 25.12 4.71
N ALA A 1006 45.62 26.07 3.85
CA ALA A 1006 44.71 27.02 3.21
C ALA A 1006 44.47 26.66 1.74
N GLY A 1007 43.20 26.70 1.33
CA GLY A 1007 42.82 26.40 -0.04
C GLY A 1007 41.48 26.96 -0.45
N PHE A 1008 41.10 26.69 -1.70
CA PHE A 1008 39.80 27.05 -2.28
C PHE A 1008 38.96 25.79 -2.48
N HIS A 1009 37.68 25.85 -2.07
CA HIS A 1009 36.74 24.74 -2.28
C HIS A 1009 36.22 24.65 -3.72
N ALA A 1010 35.97 23.41 -4.15
CA ALA A 1010 35.35 23.10 -5.44
C ALA A 1010 34.01 23.82 -5.63
N GLY A 1011 33.90 24.65 -6.68
CA GLY A 1011 32.63 25.21 -7.16
C GLY A 1011 32.28 26.63 -6.69
N TRP A 1012 33.14 27.32 -5.93
CA TRP A 1012 32.90 28.70 -5.50
C TRP A 1012 34.19 29.54 -5.63
N PRO A 1013 34.33 30.41 -6.64
CA PRO A 1013 35.56 31.17 -6.91
C PRO A 1013 35.97 32.22 -5.85
N SER A 1014 35.25 32.31 -4.73
CA SER A 1014 35.34 33.48 -3.83
C SER A 1014 35.36 33.16 -2.33
N THR A 1015 35.47 31.88 -1.93
CA THR A 1015 35.60 31.54 -0.49
C THR A 1015 36.83 30.66 -0.27
N GLY A 1016 37.81 31.18 0.46
CA GLY A 1016 38.96 30.41 0.94
C GLY A 1016 38.65 29.78 2.29
N ASP A 1017 39.35 28.71 2.65
CA ASP A 1017 39.29 28.15 4.00
C ASP A 1017 40.68 27.81 4.54
N VAL A 1018 40.90 28.07 5.84
CA VAL A 1018 42.04 27.56 6.61
C VAL A 1018 41.54 26.40 7.44
N SER A 1019 41.99 25.20 7.11
CA SER A 1019 41.61 23.98 7.81
C SER A 1019 42.83 23.40 8.54
N VAL A 1020 42.66 23.07 9.82
CA VAL A 1020 43.66 22.40 10.67
C VAL A 1020 43.22 20.96 10.89
N TYR A 1021 44.10 20.00 10.59
CA TYR A 1021 43.85 18.56 10.68
C TYR A 1021 44.80 17.92 11.69
N ALA A 1022 44.32 16.92 12.44
CA ALA A 1022 45.15 16.08 13.30
C ALA A 1022 45.85 15.01 12.46
N LEU A 1023 47.14 14.78 12.70
CA LEU A 1023 47.95 13.73 12.09
C LEU A 1023 48.31 12.67 13.14
N PRO A 1024 48.37 11.38 12.78
CA PRO A 1024 48.10 10.79 11.47
C PRO A 1024 46.61 10.44 11.26
N SER A 1025 45.71 10.98 12.08
CA SER A 1025 44.31 10.52 12.12
C SER A 1025 43.42 11.14 11.03
N GLY A 1026 43.86 12.25 10.41
CA GLY A 1026 43.14 12.97 9.36
C GLY A 1026 41.92 13.75 9.86
N TRP A 1027 41.69 13.82 11.17
CA TRP A 1027 40.51 14.48 11.73
C TRP A 1027 40.63 15.99 11.62
N LEU A 1028 39.61 16.64 11.07
CA LEU A 1028 39.51 18.09 11.07
C LEU A 1028 39.40 18.59 12.52
N ILE A 1029 40.42 19.32 12.98
CA ILE A 1029 40.48 19.94 14.30
C ILE A 1029 39.69 21.26 14.27
N ARG A 1030 39.88 22.05 13.22
CA ARG A 1030 39.34 23.40 13.09
C ARG A 1030 39.24 23.80 11.63
N ARG A 1031 38.24 24.60 11.26
CA ARG A 1031 38.13 25.22 9.93
C ARG A 1031 37.64 26.65 10.09
N ASP A 1032 38.41 27.58 9.57
CA ASP A 1032 38.10 29.01 9.55
C ASP A 1032 37.84 29.41 8.07
N ARG A 1033 36.68 30.01 7.78
CA ARG A 1033 36.32 30.45 6.41
C ARG A 1033 36.81 31.88 6.18
N THR A 1034 37.39 32.15 5.02
CA THR A 1034 37.78 33.50 4.59
C THR A 1034 36.87 33.98 3.45
N GLU A 1035 36.34 35.20 3.59
CA GLU A 1035 35.23 35.65 2.76
C GLU A 1035 35.60 36.09 1.34
N THR A 1036 36.88 36.30 0.98
CA THR A 1036 37.20 36.66 -0.42
C THR A 1036 38.66 36.51 -0.91
N VAL A 1037 39.63 36.11 -0.08
CA VAL A 1037 41.03 35.94 -0.52
C VAL A 1037 41.70 34.77 0.20
N SER A 1038 42.59 34.04 -0.47
CA SER A 1038 43.42 33.03 0.18
C SER A 1038 44.42 33.70 1.12
N PRO A 1039 44.60 33.18 2.33
CA PRO A 1039 45.68 33.62 3.20
C PRO A 1039 47.05 33.52 2.52
N THR A 1040 47.94 34.48 2.82
CA THR A 1040 49.30 34.57 2.27
C THR A 1040 50.38 34.04 3.21
N GLY A 1041 50.00 33.67 4.44
CA GLY A 1041 50.87 33.02 5.42
C GLY A 1041 50.03 32.30 6.45
N ILE A 1042 50.46 31.11 6.88
CA ILE A 1042 49.80 30.29 7.90
C ILE A 1042 50.83 29.76 8.88
N VAL A 1043 50.48 29.77 10.15
CA VAL A 1043 51.34 29.31 11.23
C VAL A 1043 50.53 28.61 12.32
N LEU A 1044 51.06 27.50 12.83
CA LEU A 1044 50.47 26.71 13.92
C LEU A 1044 51.27 26.86 15.22
N THR A 1045 50.55 26.99 16.34
CA THR A 1045 51.20 27.10 17.65
C THR A 1045 51.76 25.74 18.15
N PRO A 1046 52.85 25.73 18.96
CA PRO A 1046 53.56 24.49 19.31
C PRO A 1046 52.84 23.54 20.29
N GLY A 1047 51.85 24.01 21.05
CA GLY A 1047 51.36 23.33 22.26
C GLY A 1047 50.27 22.27 22.08
N GLY A 1048 50.06 21.74 20.87
CA GLY A 1048 48.94 20.82 20.58
C GLY A 1048 47.54 21.42 20.80
N ARG A 1049 47.45 22.73 21.07
CA ARG A 1049 46.21 23.49 21.17
C ARG A 1049 45.98 24.25 19.86
N ARG A 1050 44.99 23.74 19.12
CA ARG A 1050 44.08 24.22 18.04
C ARG A 1050 44.10 25.69 17.53
N ASP A 1051 45.12 26.48 17.83
CA ASP A 1051 45.21 27.89 17.48
C ASP A 1051 46.14 28.06 16.27
N VAL A 1052 45.55 28.60 15.20
CA VAL A 1052 46.19 28.90 13.90
C VAL A 1052 46.18 30.40 13.71
N ALA A 1053 47.30 30.97 13.27
CA ALA A 1053 47.42 32.37 12.86
C ALA A 1053 47.64 32.42 11.35
N TYR A 1054 46.93 33.30 10.66
CA TYR A 1054 47.06 33.47 9.21
C TYR A 1054 46.79 34.90 8.77
N THR A 1055 47.40 35.33 7.67
CA THR A 1055 47.30 36.71 7.13
C THR A 1055 46.40 36.76 5.91
N THR A 1056 45.63 37.84 5.72
CA THR A 1056 44.76 38.05 4.54
C THR A 1056 45.04 39.39 3.86
N PRO A 1057 45.16 39.46 2.52
CA PRO A 1057 45.32 40.73 1.80
C PRO A 1057 44.06 41.61 1.91
N GLY A 1058 44.20 42.91 2.19
CA GLY A 1058 43.08 43.86 2.27
C GLY A 1058 42.70 44.49 0.92
N ARG A 1059 41.40 44.74 0.67
CA ARG A 1059 40.89 45.57 -0.45
C ARG A 1059 40.07 46.75 0.11
N LEU A 1060 40.33 47.97 -0.35
CA LEU A 1060 39.55 49.18 -0.04
C LEU A 1060 38.24 49.21 -0.86
N GLY A 1061 37.08 49.37 -0.20
CA GLY A 1061 35.77 49.55 -0.83
C GLY A 1061 34.78 50.31 0.08
N PRO A 1062 33.74 50.99 -0.46
CA PRO A 1062 32.95 52.01 0.25
C PRO A 1062 31.85 51.43 1.18
N PRO A 1063 31.33 52.23 2.13
CA PRO A 1063 30.66 51.71 3.33
C PRO A 1063 29.17 51.40 3.13
N GLY A 1064 28.75 50.21 3.57
CA GLY A 1064 27.34 49.88 3.79
C GLY A 1064 26.96 48.46 3.34
N THR A 1065 27.19 47.46 4.19
CA THR A 1065 26.35 46.25 4.37
C THR A 1065 26.90 45.40 5.53
N SER A 1066 26.01 44.61 6.11
CA SER A 1066 25.92 44.07 7.48
C SER A 1066 26.96 43.05 7.97
N ASP A 1067 27.16 43.09 9.29
CA ASP A 1067 27.46 42.01 10.26
C ASP A 1067 28.75 41.17 10.11
N GLN A 1068 29.82 41.59 10.80
CA GLN A 1068 31.06 40.83 11.01
C GLN A 1068 31.20 40.30 12.45
N LEU A 1069 31.49 39.00 12.58
CA LEU A 1069 32.07 38.35 13.77
C LEU A 1069 33.60 38.60 13.84
N PRO A 1070 34.23 38.50 15.03
CA PRO A 1070 35.60 38.93 15.27
C PRO A 1070 36.62 37.89 14.78
N GLY A 1071 37.32 38.19 13.69
CA GLY A 1071 38.56 37.55 13.27
C GLY A 1071 39.60 38.63 13.02
N VAL A 1072 40.73 38.59 13.73
CA VAL A 1072 41.80 39.58 13.65
C VAL A 1072 42.51 39.45 12.30
N GLY A 1073 42.23 40.36 11.36
CA GLY A 1073 42.97 40.50 10.11
C GLY A 1073 43.95 41.65 10.20
N VAL A 1074 45.25 41.38 10.04
CA VAL A 1074 46.30 42.41 9.90
C VAL A 1074 46.55 42.60 8.40
N ILE A 1075 46.48 43.85 7.93
CA ILE A 1075 46.58 44.22 6.50
C ILE A 1075 48.07 44.34 6.11
N LEU A 1076 48.55 43.48 5.22
CA LEU A 1076 49.91 43.53 4.66
C LEU A 1076 49.87 43.50 3.11
N ASP A 1077 50.75 44.29 2.47
CA ASP A 1077 51.02 44.35 1.01
C ASP A 1077 51.62 43.02 0.51
N PRO A 1078 51.30 42.58 -0.73
CA PRO A 1078 51.58 41.22 -1.16
C PRO A 1078 52.98 41.11 -1.78
N SER A 1079 53.83 40.27 -1.19
CA SER A 1079 55.02 39.70 -1.85
C SER A 1079 55.23 38.26 -1.35
N PRO A 1080 55.29 37.25 -2.25
CA PRO A 1080 55.35 35.85 -1.84
C PRO A 1080 56.79 35.43 -1.51
N GLY A 1081 57.04 35.03 -0.26
CA GLY A 1081 58.29 34.40 0.19
C GLY A 1081 57.98 33.38 1.27
N SER A 1082 58.29 32.10 1.01
CA SER A 1082 57.92 30.99 1.89
C SER A 1082 58.80 30.98 3.14
N LEU A 1083 58.23 31.31 4.31
CA LEU A 1083 58.92 31.19 5.59
C LEU A 1083 58.83 29.75 6.11
N ALA A 1084 59.95 29.03 6.17
CA ALA A 1084 60.06 27.79 6.93
C ALA A 1084 60.59 28.09 8.34
N LEU A 1085 59.81 27.80 9.37
CA LEU A 1085 60.18 28.03 10.77
C LEU A 1085 60.06 26.73 11.58
N ALA A 1086 61.01 26.50 12.49
CA ALA A 1086 61.01 25.36 13.42
C ALA A 1086 60.77 25.80 14.89
N PRO A 1087 60.26 24.91 15.77
CA PRO A 1087 59.75 25.23 17.11
C PRO A 1087 60.77 25.01 18.25
N PRO A 1088 60.52 25.47 19.50
CA PRO A 1088 59.27 26.06 20.04
C PRO A 1088 59.32 27.58 20.26
N TRP A 1089 58.15 28.24 20.20
CA TRP A 1089 58.03 29.69 20.38
C TRP A 1089 57.20 30.01 21.64
N ARG A 1090 57.54 31.11 22.32
CA ARG A 1090 56.79 31.61 23.49
C ARG A 1090 56.02 32.90 23.21
N SER A 1091 56.46 33.70 22.23
CA SER A 1091 55.89 35.00 21.82
C SER A 1091 56.02 35.18 20.29
N VAL A 1092 55.22 36.08 19.71
CA VAL A 1092 55.27 36.48 18.29
C VAL A 1092 55.37 38.00 18.20
N ALA A 1093 56.36 38.51 17.45
CA ALA A 1093 56.57 39.95 17.22
C ALA A 1093 56.23 40.33 15.77
N LEU A 1094 55.64 41.51 15.56
CA LEU A 1094 55.37 42.09 14.25
C LEU A 1094 56.40 43.19 13.93
N LEU A 1095 57.13 43.09 12.82
CA LEU A 1095 58.09 44.09 12.34
C LEU A 1095 57.47 44.99 11.25
N GLY A 1096 57.84 46.26 11.23
CA GLY A 1096 57.44 47.27 10.24
C GLY A 1096 58.56 48.27 9.96
N ARG A 1097 58.50 48.98 8.82
CA ARG A 1097 59.49 50.03 8.49
C ARG A 1097 59.17 51.33 9.24
N SER A 1098 60.21 51.90 9.88
CA SER A 1098 60.24 53.04 10.81
C SER A 1098 59.82 52.70 12.26
N GLY A 1099 60.78 52.84 13.17
CA GLY A 1099 60.86 52.10 14.43
C GLY A 1099 59.85 52.43 15.53
N THR A 1100 59.66 51.42 16.38
CA THR A 1100 58.94 51.30 17.68
C THR A 1100 57.40 51.16 17.62
N SER A 1101 56.73 50.13 18.18
CA SER A 1101 57.10 48.91 18.93
C SER A 1101 56.00 47.84 18.76
N ALA A 1102 56.37 46.58 18.46
CA ALA A 1102 56.38 45.38 19.32
C ALA A 1102 55.12 45.07 20.16
N VAL A 1103 54.53 43.88 19.91
CA VAL A 1103 53.62 43.18 20.84
C VAL A 1103 54.26 41.85 21.22
N LEU A 1104 54.23 41.52 22.52
CA LEU A 1104 54.82 40.33 23.11
C LEU A 1104 53.68 39.43 23.64
N LEU A 1105 53.43 38.30 23.00
CA LEU A 1105 52.45 37.32 23.46
C LEU A 1105 53.12 36.43 24.53
N ALA A 1106 52.75 36.55 25.80
CA ALA A 1106 53.18 35.60 26.83
C ALA A 1106 51.96 35.01 27.52
N ASN A 1107 51.75 33.70 27.35
CA ASN A 1107 50.79 32.86 28.06
C ASN A 1107 49.38 33.46 28.27
N TRP A 1108 48.42 32.87 27.52
CA TRP A 1108 46.96 32.97 27.67
C TRP A 1108 46.32 34.13 26.93
N GLY A 1109 45.61 33.81 25.83
CA GLY A 1109 44.58 34.67 25.24
C GLY A 1109 45.10 35.72 24.24
N LEU A 1110 44.52 35.69 23.04
CA LEU A 1110 44.70 36.68 22.00
C LEU A 1110 43.66 37.80 22.21
N ASP A 1111 44.06 38.94 22.76
CA ASP A 1111 43.23 40.16 22.83
C ASP A 1111 43.70 41.14 21.75
N ALA A 1112 42.91 41.32 20.69
CA ALA A 1112 43.26 41.98 19.43
C ALA A 1112 43.78 43.44 19.53
N PHE A 1113 44.57 43.86 18.53
CA PHE A 1113 44.74 45.26 18.09
C PHE A 1113 44.93 45.38 16.56
N VAL A 1114 44.36 46.45 15.98
CA VAL A 1114 44.60 46.98 14.61
C VAL A 1114 45.07 48.44 14.79
N GLY A 1115 45.96 48.90 13.91
CA GLY A 1115 46.56 50.24 13.98
C GLY A 1115 45.78 51.34 13.26
N ALA A 1116 46.06 52.58 13.65
CA ALA A 1116 45.70 53.82 12.96
C ALA A 1116 46.52 54.05 11.66
N SER A 1117 45.90 54.72 10.68
CA SER A 1117 46.64 55.52 9.71
C SER A 1117 46.84 56.91 10.30
N GLY A 1118 48.03 57.47 10.09
CA GLY A 1118 48.51 58.69 10.73
C GLY A 1118 47.64 59.92 10.53
N ASP A 1119 47.46 60.67 11.61
CA ASP A 1119 48.00 62.01 11.69
C ASP A 1119 48.40 62.26 13.16
N GLY A 1120 49.66 62.67 13.36
CA GLY A 1120 50.31 62.69 14.66
C GLY A 1120 49.84 63.84 15.56
N ASP A 1121 49.62 63.54 16.84
CA ASP A 1121 50.17 64.28 17.99
C ASP A 1121 49.51 63.85 19.33
N THR A 1122 49.81 62.66 19.86
CA THR A 1122 49.27 62.24 21.19
C THR A 1122 50.13 61.19 21.91
N LEU A 1123 51.46 61.27 21.80
CA LEU A 1123 52.38 60.36 22.50
C LEU A 1123 53.20 61.01 23.63
N SER A 1124 52.96 62.27 23.97
CA SER A 1124 53.59 62.93 25.11
C SER A 1124 52.57 63.24 26.21
N LYS A 1125 52.40 62.32 27.18
CA LYS A 1125 52.04 62.56 28.61
C LYS A 1125 51.45 61.32 29.33
N VAL A 1126 52.12 60.16 29.29
CA VAL A 1126 51.87 59.11 30.32
C VAL A 1126 53.11 58.93 31.19
N PRO A 1127 53.05 59.38 32.45
CA PRO A 1127 53.96 58.85 33.47
C PRO A 1127 53.17 58.19 34.62
N ALA A 1128 53.18 56.85 34.58
CA ALA A 1128 53.42 55.84 35.63
C ALA A 1128 52.72 55.84 37.01
N VAL A 1129 52.61 54.61 37.56
CA VAL A 1129 52.57 54.17 39.00
C VAL A 1129 51.16 53.86 39.57
N PRO A 1130 50.93 52.89 40.53
CA PRO A 1130 51.44 51.53 40.84
C PRO A 1130 50.29 50.47 40.99
N PRO A 1131 50.51 49.19 41.38
CA PRO A 1131 49.47 48.15 41.31
C PRO A 1131 48.55 48.10 42.55
N PRO A 1132 47.29 47.63 42.46
CA PRO A 1132 46.37 47.64 43.59
C PRO A 1132 46.55 46.41 44.50
N ALA A 1133 46.34 46.65 45.80
CA ALA A 1133 46.42 45.69 46.89
C ALA A 1133 45.16 44.80 47.01
N VAL A 1134 45.37 43.59 47.55
CA VAL A 1134 44.34 42.60 47.96
C VAL A 1134 43.89 42.94 49.40
N PRO A 1135 42.57 42.97 49.76
CA PRO A 1135 42.01 41.88 50.57
C PRO A 1135 40.47 41.59 50.53
N THR A 1136 40.17 40.30 50.72
CA THR A 1136 39.10 39.63 51.55
C THR A 1136 37.62 39.51 51.15
N ALA A 1137 37.10 38.31 51.45
CA ALA A 1137 35.86 37.62 51.05
C ALA A 1137 34.53 38.02 51.72
N SER A 1138 33.39 37.66 51.10
CA SER A 1138 32.32 36.77 51.65
C SER A 1138 31.27 36.38 50.56
N PRO A 1139 30.37 35.38 50.74
CA PRO A 1139 30.38 34.16 49.91
C PRO A 1139 29.09 33.93 49.09
N PHE A 1140 29.22 33.21 47.97
CA PHE A 1140 28.09 32.62 47.25
C PHE A 1140 27.50 31.42 48.01
N ARG A 1141 26.19 31.41 48.23
CA ARG A 1141 25.42 30.29 48.82
C ARG A 1141 25.14 29.20 47.76
N PHE A 1142 25.44 27.94 48.10
CA PHE A 1142 24.81 26.76 47.49
C PHE A 1142 23.46 26.47 48.17
N PRO A 1143 22.49 25.82 47.50
CA PRO A 1143 21.24 25.41 48.14
C PRO A 1143 21.52 24.35 49.22
N THR A 1144 21.09 24.64 50.45
CA THR A 1144 21.07 23.69 51.57
C THR A 1144 20.01 22.63 51.33
N LEU A 1145 20.43 21.36 51.33
CA LEU A 1145 19.57 20.22 51.59
C LEU A 1145 19.13 20.28 53.07
N ASP A 1146 17.84 20.09 53.30
CA ASP A 1146 17.23 20.02 54.64
C ASP A 1146 17.66 18.71 55.35
N PRO A 1147 18.37 18.77 56.48
CA PRO A 1147 18.89 17.59 57.18
C PRO A 1147 17.82 16.81 57.97
N ASP A 1148 16.59 17.31 58.12
CA ASP A 1148 15.53 16.65 58.91
C ASP A 1148 14.38 16.05 58.07
N ALA A 1149 14.54 15.96 56.75
CA ALA A 1149 13.54 15.31 55.89
C ALA A 1149 13.59 13.76 56.05
N PRO A 1150 12.49 13.09 56.47
CA PRO A 1150 12.48 11.64 56.63
C PRO A 1150 12.72 10.92 55.28
N ALA A 1151 13.71 10.04 55.28
CA ALA A 1151 14.12 9.24 54.12
C ALA A 1151 12.97 8.35 53.62
N SER A 1152 12.46 8.65 52.43
CA SER A 1152 11.63 7.71 51.67
C SER A 1152 12.53 6.81 50.82
N PRO A 1153 12.43 5.47 50.95
CA PRO A 1153 13.42 4.54 50.40
C PRO A 1153 13.13 4.20 48.94
N GLY A 1154 14.11 4.46 48.06
CA GLY A 1154 14.17 3.75 46.78
C GLY A 1154 14.64 4.59 45.58
N GLY A 1155 15.96 4.75 45.42
CA GLY A 1155 16.56 5.14 44.14
C GLY A 1155 17.80 5.99 44.24
N THR A 1156 18.91 5.47 44.77
CA THR A 1156 20.17 6.22 44.88
C THR A 1156 21.04 6.14 43.60
N PRO A 1157 21.65 7.27 43.16
CA PRO A 1157 22.72 7.36 42.15
C PRO A 1157 23.91 6.40 42.40
N ALA A 1158 24.10 5.94 43.64
CA ALA A 1158 25.09 4.94 44.01
C ALA A 1158 24.88 3.59 43.30
N ARG A 1159 23.63 3.14 43.10
CA ARG A 1159 23.35 1.90 42.33
C ARG A 1159 23.64 2.06 40.84
N TRP A 1160 23.52 3.28 40.32
CA TRP A 1160 23.86 3.60 38.94
C TRP A 1160 25.37 3.61 38.75
N MET A 1161 26.13 4.22 39.67
CA MET A 1161 27.59 4.22 39.66
C MET A 1161 28.17 2.80 39.83
N ASP A 1162 27.58 1.99 40.70
CA ASP A 1162 28.00 0.60 40.95
C ASP A 1162 27.66 -0.34 39.78
N ARG A 1163 26.57 -0.10 39.06
CA ARG A 1163 26.29 -0.77 37.77
C ARG A 1163 27.26 -0.34 36.67
N LEU A 1164 27.60 0.94 36.60
CA LEU A 1164 28.54 1.48 35.61
C LEU A 1164 29.93 0.85 35.80
N CYS A 1165 30.40 0.75 37.05
CA CYS A 1165 31.69 0.13 37.37
C CYS A 1165 31.73 -1.37 37.02
N ARG A 1166 30.63 -2.11 37.24
CA ARG A 1166 30.54 -3.53 36.83
C ARG A 1166 30.50 -3.73 35.32
N VAL A 1167 29.86 -2.83 34.58
CA VAL A 1167 29.78 -2.89 33.11
C VAL A 1167 31.13 -2.49 32.47
N VAL A 1168 31.88 -1.56 33.06
CA VAL A 1168 33.19 -1.14 32.54
C VAL A 1168 34.31 -2.15 32.88
N ALA A 1169 34.13 -2.93 33.94
CA ALA A 1169 35.11 -3.93 34.41
C ALA A 1169 34.89 -5.37 33.87
N ASP A 1170 33.82 -5.66 33.12
CA ASP A 1170 33.59 -6.99 32.54
C ASP A 1170 34.49 -7.23 31.31
N PRO A 1171 35.44 -8.19 31.36
CA PRO A 1171 36.36 -8.47 30.25
C PRO A 1171 35.67 -9.10 29.03
N ASN A 1172 34.40 -9.51 29.12
CA ASN A 1172 33.65 -10.18 28.05
C ASN A 1172 32.62 -9.27 27.35
N LEU A 1173 32.70 -7.94 27.51
CA LEU A 1173 31.78 -7.02 26.85
C LEU A 1173 31.84 -7.15 25.32
N ARG A 1174 30.69 -7.43 24.68
CA ARG A 1174 30.61 -7.57 23.22
C ARG A 1174 30.73 -6.19 22.51
N PRO A 1175 31.38 -6.10 21.33
CA PRO A 1175 31.68 -4.83 20.63
C PRO A 1175 30.47 -3.94 20.31
N ALA A 1176 29.27 -4.50 20.25
CA ALA A 1176 28.04 -3.76 19.97
C ALA A 1176 27.59 -2.83 21.12
N ALA A 1177 28.09 -3.05 22.35
CA ALA A 1177 27.77 -2.21 23.51
C ALA A 1177 28.70 -0.98 23.65
N GLU A 1178 29.92 -1.01 23.11
CA GLU A 1178 30.89 0.11 23.18
C GLU A 1178 30.43 1.36 22.42
N ARG A 1179 29.61 1.18 21.37
CA ARG A 1179 29.05 2.31 20.59
C ARG A 1179 28.01 3.15 21.34
N LYS A 1180 27.57 2.72 22.52
CA LYS A 1180 26.59 3.45 23.35
C LYS A 1180 27.23 4.25 24.49
N LEU A 1181 28.55 4.27 24.61
CA LEU A 1181 29.26 5.09 25.59
C LEU A 1181 29.53 6.50 25.03
N PRO A 1182 29.38 7.57 25.84
CA PRO A 1182 29.70 8.92 25.40
C PRO A 1182 31.21 9.09 25.12
N PRO A 1183 31.60 10.00 24.20
CA PRO A 1183 33.00 10.26 23.90
C PRO A 1183 33.71 10.81 25.14
N GLY A 1184 34.76 10.12 25.61
CA GLY A 1184 35.55 10.51 26.79
C GLY A 1184 35.53 9.52 27.97
N ALA A 1185 34.85 8.38 27.87
CA ALA A 1185 34.95 7.30 28.85
C ALA A 1185 36.35 6.64 28.80
N TYR A 1186 37.27 7.14 29.61
CA TYR A 1186 38.65 6.66 29.70
C TYR A 1186 38.77 5.51 30.71
N ARG A 1187 39.50 4.44 30.32
CA ARG A 1187 40.02 3.40 31.23
C ARG A 1187 41.30 3.91 31.88
N GLY A 1188 41.25 4.27 33.16
CA GLY A 1188 42.43 4.67 33.94
C GLY A 1188 42.18 4.45 35.45
N PRO A 1189 43.25 4.28 36.27
CA PRO A 1189 43.13 3.91 37.67
C PRO A 1189 42.84 5.16 38.51
N LEU A 1190 41.58 5.58 38.56
CA LEU A 1190 41.07 6.50 39.57
C LEU A 1190 39.73 5.95 40.09
N CYS A 1191 39.87 4.96 40.95
CA CYS A 1191 39.02 4.78 42.13
C CYS A 1191 40.02 5.02 43.28
N PRO A 1192 39.85 6.04 44.13
CA PRO A 1192 38.58 6.51 44.68
C PRO A 1192 38.07 7.85 44.13
#